data_AF-A0A8J7D7X0-F1
#
_entry.id   AF-A0A8J7D7X0-F1
#
_cell.length_a   1.000
_cell.length_b   1.000
_cell.length_c   1.000
_cell.angle_alpha   90.00
_cell.angle_beta   90.00
_cell.angle_gamma   90.00
#
_symmetry.space_group_name_H-M   'P 1'
#
loop_
_entity.id
_entity.type
_entity.pdbx_description
1 polymer ?
#
loop_
_entity_poly.entity_id
_entity_poly.type
_entity_poly.pdbx_seq_one_letter_code
_entity_poly.pdbx_strand_id
1 'polypeptide(L)'
;MKQQKARRNRGVILTLNGWEKFRDAKAQAEFNENGGDSFSLEELSYRTELSLHTISRILGREEPVDKSSLQFAFAAFRLQLCKGDYTRPNPPEDLVARHANPQYDWSEAPDVSMFFGRSEELLQLRQWILEERCRLVGLIGIGGIGKSTLAVKLGLQIQSEFEVVVWRSLVNAPPVEEQITNILQFLLSALRKEMVIPESFDGKLSKLMECLQANRCLLILDNVETILAGGQAGQYRPGYEGYGQLLKRVGEVPHKSCVLLTSREKLKELIPLEGDRTGVKVKSLPLKGLNTTEGQDLFEQKGQFTGTEREWQVLIEYYGGNPLALKIVAVGTQELFNGKIAPVLEYIEQGTLIFDDIQDLLERQFQRLSAIEEEVMNWLAINREPVSLAELACDVTTSSAKRFVPSAIKSLLRRSLIEKSDEDFFLQPVVMEYTTQRLVEQVCYELVGETSVSLSLFQTHALIKATAKDYIRETQKQLIVKPLLEQLLIELGNQQKLIILLQNVLEQQRHQTAILTGYTGGNVLNLLAYLEVNLQRYDFSNLTIRQADLQRVNLAGVNFQNTTFDQSVFAATLKNIYSLALSPDGKLLATGDMDGQIHLWQMADRKNLLIFKGHEGWVWTVAFSPDGQTLASGGHDGLIKLWNIQTGDCLKTLDKHTGIVWSVSFSPDGQTLASGSQDTLICGIA
;
A
#
# COMPACT_ATOMS: atom_id res chain seq x y z
N MET A 1 -29.27 4.85 77.98
CA MET A 1 -29.31 5.98 77.01
C MET A 1 -28.04 5.90 76.17
N LYS A 2 -28.07 5.53 74.88
CA LYS A 2 -28.70 6.23 73.76
C LYS A 2 -29.42 5.24 72.82
N GLN A 3 -30.68 5.52 72.53
CA GLN A 3 -31.45 4.86 71.48
C GLN A 3 -30.75 5.04 70.13
N GLN A 4 -30.40 3.94 69.44
CA GLN A 4 -30.11 3.97 68.01
C GLN A 4 -31.39 4.41 67.28
N LYS A 5 -31.39 5.65 66.79
CA LYS A 5 -32.43 6.14 65.88
C LYS A 5 -32.43 5.27 64.62
N ALA A 6 -33.55 4.62 64.34
CA ALA A 6 -33.82 3.99 63.06
C ALA A 6 -33.60 5.02 61.93
N ARG A 7 -32.58 4.79 61.08
CA ARG A 7 -32.38 5.55 59.84
C ARG A 7 -33.59 5.27 58.93
N ARG A 8 -34.34 6.31 58.61
CA ARG A 8 -35.44 6.25 57.63
C ARG A 8 -34.86 5.89 56.26
N ASN A 9 -35.10 4.68 55.76
CA ASN A 9 -34.82 4.29 54.37
C ASN A 9 -35.72 5.09 53.42
N ARG A 10 -35.25 6.27 52.99
CA ARG A 10 -35.96 7.20 52.09
C ARG A 10 -35.32 7.32 50.71
N GLY A 11 -34.25 6.60 50.42
CA GLY A 11 -33.60 6.64 49.12
C GLY A 11 -34.30 5.75 48.07
N VAL A 12 -34.01 6.03 46.81
CA VAL A 12 -34.52 5.35 45.61
C VAL A 12 -33.34 4.85 44.78
N ILE A 13 -33.55 3.79 44.01
CA ILE A 13 -32.55 3.22 43.09
C ILE A 13 -33.14 3.27 41.68
N LEU A 14 -32.30 3.44 40.66
CA LEU A 14 -32.72 3.37 39.26
C LEU A 14 -33.18 1.95 38.90
N THR A 15 -34.35 1.87 38.28
CA THR A 15 -34.79 0.65 37.57
C THR A 15 -33.88 0.38 36.38
N LEU A 16 -33.95 -0.82 35.78
CA LEU A 16 -33.19 -1.13 34.57
C LEU A 16 -33.50 -0.15 33.44
N ASN A 17 -34.78 0.11 33.17
CA ASN A 17 -35.23 1.08 32.17
C ASN A 17 -34.71 2.51 32.45
N GLY A 18 -34.73 2.94 33.72
CA GLY A 18 -34.18 4.23 34.10
C GLY A 18 -32.66 4.30 33.95
N TRP A 19 -31.96 3.22 34.30
CA TRP A 19 -30.50 3.15 34.19
C TRP A 19 -30.03 3.07 32.74
N GLU A 20 -30.70 2.30 31.89
CA GLU A 20 -30.44 2.24 30.44
C GLU A 20 -30.62 3.61 29.80
N LYS A 21 -31.75 4.30 30.06
CA LYS A 21 -31.97 5.67 29.59
C LYS A 21 -30.85 6.62 30.01
N PHE A 22 -30.44 6.56 31.28
CA PHE A 22 -29.37 7.40 31.81
C PHE A 22 -28.01 7.08 31.17
N ARG A 23 -27.70 5.79 31.01
CA ARG A 23 -26.45 5.31 30.39
C ARG A 23 -26.39 5.68 28.93
N ASP A 24 -27.47 5.52 28.17
CA ASP A 24 -27.50 5.80 26.74
C ASP A 24 -27.39 7.31 26.47
N ALA A 25 -28.06 8.14 27.28
CA ALA A 25 -27.91 9.59 27.17
C ALA A 25 -26.52 10.08 27.62
N LYS A 26 -25.92 9.42 28.62
CA LYS A 26 -24.53 9.68 29.03
C LYS A 26 -23.57 9.31 27.89
N ALA A 27 -23.70 8.11 27.32
CA ALA A 27 -22.86 7.64 26.22
C ALA A 27 -23.01 8.52 24.97
N GLN A 28 -24.22 9.02 24.69
CA GLN A 28 -24.46 9.96 23.61
C GLN A 28 -23.80 11.33 23.88
N ALA A 29 -23.79 11.79 25.12
CA ALA A 29 -23.07 13.01 25.50
C ALA A 29 -21.55 12.84 25.45
N GLU A 30 -21.02 11.70 25.90
CA GLU A 30 -19.60 11.31 25.75
C GLU A 30 -19.19 11.29 24.27
N PHE A 31 -20.07 10.78 23.41
CA PHE A 31 -19.88 10.76 21.97
C PHE A 31 -19.89 12.17 21.35
N ASN A 32 -20.86 13.01 21.71
CA ASN A 32 -21.03 14.34 21.12
C ASN A 32 -19.99 15.36 21.61
N GLU A 33 -19.48 15.21 22.84
CA GLU A 33 -18.66 16.24 23.50
C GLU A 33 -17.21 15.81 23.71
N ASN A 34 -16.94 14.51 23.91
CA ASN A 34 -15.61 13.96 24.19
C ASN A 34 -15.15 12.95 23.12
N GLY A 35 -15.73 12.94 21.93
CA GLY A 35 -15.35 12.02 20.85
C GLY A 35 -15.52 10.53 21.20
N GLY A 36 -16.33 10.21 22.21
CA GLY A 36 -16.56 8.85 22.70
C GLY A 36 -15.70 8.43 23.89
N ASP A 37 -14.88 9.32 24.46
CA ASP A 37 -14.20 9.07 25.73
C ASP A 37 -15.16 9.22 26.92
N SER A 38 -15.02 8.32 27.90
CA SER A 38 -15.89 8.29 29.07
C SER A 38 -15.63 9.49 29.97
N PHE A 39 -16.69 10.15 30.47
CA PHE A 39 -16.54 11.22 31.43
C PHE A 39 -15.86 10.72 32.71
N SER A 40 -14.85 11.43 33.17
CA SER A 40 -14.25 11.18 34.48
C SER A 40 -15.28 11.41 35.60
N LEU A 41 -15.06 10.82 36.78
CA LEU A 41 -15.96 11.05 37.92
C LEU A 41 -16.00 12.55 38.30
N GLU A 42 -14.90 13.26 38.10
CA GLU A 42 -14.74 14.70 38.36
C GLU A 42 -15.54 15.54 37.35
N GLU A 43 -15.49 15.19 36.07
CA GLU A 43 -16.31 15.81 35.03
C GLU A 43 -17.80 15.56 35.25
N LEU A 44 -18.18 14.33 35.62
CA LEU A 44 -19.57 14.01 35.99
C LEU A 44 -20.00 14.79 37.23
N SER A 45 -19.10 15.01 38.20
CA SER A 45 -19.36 15.80 39.39
C SER A 45 -19.62 17.26 39.06
N TYR A 46 -18.81 17.82 38.19
CA TYR A 46 -18.99 19.18 37.70
C TYR A 46 -20.31 19.32 36.91
N ARG A 47 -20.59 18.36 36.01
CA ARG A 47 -21.75 18.42 35.11
C ARG A 47 -23.09 18.19 35.82
N THR A 48 -23.12 17.30 36.81
CA THR A 48 -24.36 16.97 37.53
C THR A 48 -24.56 17.81 38.79
N GLU A 49 -23.57 18.62 39.19
CA GLU A 49 -23.53 19.35 40.47
C GLU A 49 -23.70 18.43 41.71
N LEU A 50 -23.36 17.15 41.57
CA LEU A 50 -23.43 16.15 42.63
C LEU A 50 -22.03 15.82 43.14
N SER A 51 -21.94 15.44 44.41
CA SER A 51 -20.67 14.93 44.97
C SER A 51 -20.24 13.64 44.28
N LEU A 52 -18.92 13.47 44.13
CA LEU A 52 -18.27 12.26 43.60
C LEU A 52 -18.85 10.97 44.19
N HIS A 53 -19.05 10.96 45.51
CA HIS A 53 -19.61 9.81 46.23
C HIS A 53 -21.05 9.51 45.82
N THR A 54 -21.88 10.52 45.54
CA THR A 54 -23.26 10.33 45.10
C THR A 54 -23.31 9.79 43.67
N ILE A 55 -22.41 10.25 42.79
CA ILE A 55 -22.33 9.80 41.40
C ILE A 55 -21.86 8.35 41.33
N SER A 56 -20.84 7.99 42.10
CA SER A 56 -20.38 6.61 42.23
C SER A 56 -21.53 5.69 42.64
N ARG A 57 -22.39 6.11 43.58
CA ARG A 57 -23.59 5.36 44.01
C ARG A 57 -24.66 5.27 42.92
N ILE A 58 -24.88 6.32 42.13
CA ILE A 58 -25.82 6.31 40.99
C ILE A 58 -25.34 5.36 39.89
N LEU A 59 -24.04 5.40 39.56
CA LEU A 59 -23.43 4.56 38.54
C LEU A 59 -23.41 3.08 38.96
N GLY A 60 -23.08 2.81 40.22
CA GLY A 60 -23.02 1.46 40.77
C GLY A 60 -24.39 0.81 41.00
N ARG A 61 -25.46 1.61 41.21
CA ARG A 61 -26.83 1.14 41.54
C ARG A 61 -26.94 0.32 42.84
N GLU A 62 -25.87 0.15 43.58
CA GLU A 62 -25.81 -0.72 44.77
C GLU A 62 -26.48 -0.10 45.99
N GLU A 63 -26.46 1.24 46.10
CA GLU A 63 -26.99 1.95 47.25
C GLU A 63 -28.08 2.96 46.89
N PRO A 64 -29.11 3.11 47.75
CA PRO A 64 -30.19 4.06 47.52
C PRO A 64 -29.71 5.51 47.67
N VAL A 65 -30.05 6.34 46.69
CA VAL A 65 -29.75 7.79 46.64
C VAL A 65 -31.02 8.62 46.77
N ASP A 66 -30.90 9.90 47.09
CA ASP A 66 -32.06 10.79 47.15
C ASP A 66 -32.66 11.00 45.76
N LYS A 67 -33.99 11.09 45.69
CA LYS A 67 -34.70 11.28 44.40
C LYS A 67 -34.27 12.57 43.70
N SER A 68 -33.97 13.63 44.45
CA SER A 68 -33.43 14.89 43.91
C SER A 68 -32.09 14.68 43.21
N SER A 69 -31.20 13.83 43.76
CA SER A 69 -29.92 13.52 43.13
C SER A 69 -30.09 12.83 41.78
N LEU A 70 -31.06 11.91 41.65
CA LEU A 70 -31.39 11.31 40.35
C LEU A 70 -31.98 12.32 39.36
N GLN A 71 -32.74 13.31 39.85
CA GLN A 71 -33.26 14.38 38.99
C GLN A 71 -32.14 15.27 38.44
N PHE A 72 -31.18 15.66 39.27
CA PHE A 72 -30.01 16.43 38.82
C PHE A 72 -29.15 15.64 37.82
N ALA A 73 -28.92 14.35 38.10
CA ALA A 73 -28.19 13.48 37.18
C ALA A 73 -28.90 13.39 35.82
N PHE A 74 -30.22 13.13 35.78
CA PHE A 74 -30.97 13.05 34.52
C PHE A 74 -31.01 14.39 33.78
N ALA A 75 -31.19 15.50 34.51
CA ALA A 75 -31.23 16.83 33.93
C ALA A 75 -29.90 17.22 33.25
N ALA A 76 -28.76 16.79 33.82
CA ALA A 76 -27.43 17.02 33.26
C ALA A 76 -27.24 16.41 31.85
N PHE A 77 -28.08 15.43 31.48
CA PHE A 77 -28.14 14.80 30.16
C PHE A 77 -29.44 15.09 29.41
N ARG A 78 -30.14 16.19 29.76
CA ARG A 78 -31.40 16.64 29.15
C ARG A 78 -32.53 15.61 29.22
N LEU A 79 -32.50 14.71 30.20
CA LEU A 79 -33.55 13.73 30.46
C LEU A 79 -34.49 14.19 31.58
N GLN A 80 -35.76 13.76 31.51
CA GLN A 80 -36.72 13.92 32.61
C GLN A 80 -36.90 12.61 33.38
N LEU A 81 -36.73 12.65 34.70
CA LEU A 81 -36.91 11.49 35.57
C LEU A 81 -38.41 11.16 35.74
N CYS A 82 -38.87 10.05 35.16
CA CYS A 82 -40.26 9.59 35.24
C CYS A 82 -40.49 8.62 36.41
N LYS A 83 -41.75 8.42 36.82
CA LYS A 83 -42.13 7.50 37.92
C LYS A 83 -41.73 6.04 37.67
N GLY A 84 -41.52 5.64 36.40
CA GLY A 84 -41.08 4.29 36.03
C GLY A 84 -39.56 4.10 36.02
N ASP A 85 -38.77 5.17 36.19
CA ASP A 85 -37.31 5.12 36.06
C ASP A 85 -36.62 4.79 37.39
N TYR A 86 -37.31 4.93 38.53
CA TYR A 86 -36.76 4.66 39.86
C TYR A 86 -37.74 3.87 40.74
N THR A 87 -37.22 3.04 41.64
CA THR A 87 -37.99 2.24 42.60
C THR A 87 -37.44 2.40 44.02
N ARG A 88 -38.28 2.14 45.03
CA ARG A 88 -37.80 2.03 46.42
C ARG A 88 -37.24 0.63 46.64
N PRO A 89 -36.14 0.48 47.40
CA PRO A 89 -35.61 -0.84 47.74
C PRO A 89 -36.61 -1.59 48.64
N ASN A 90 -37.06 -2.77 48.20
CA ASN A 90 -37.86 -3.74 48.95
C ASN A 90 -37.12 -5.10 48.98
N PRO A 91 -37.47 -6.05 49.88
CA PRO A 91 -36.54 -7.06 50.42
C PRO A 91 -35.95 -8.05 49.38
N PRO A 92 -34.85 -8.72 49.74
CA PRO A 92 -33.82 -9.22 48.82
C PRO A 92 -34.16 -10.57 48.16
N GLU A 93 -35.37 -10.74 47.65
CA GLU A 93 -35.74 -11.94 46.87
C GLU A 93 -35.97 -11.62 45.38
N ASP A 94 -36.36 -10.39 45.03
CA ASP A 94 -36.55 -9.98 43.62
C ASP A 94 -35.28 -9.39 42.95
N LEU A 95 -34.23 -9.11 43.71
CA LEU A 95 -32.95 -8.63 43.18
C LEU A 95 -32.04 -9.78 42.68
N VAL A 96 -32.26 -11.01 43.16
CA VAL A 96 -31.44 -12.18 42.81
C VAL A 96 -31.84 -12.77 41.45
N ALA A 97 -33.06 -12.52 40.96
CA ALA A 97 -33.53 -12.99 39.66
C ALA A 97 -33.10 -12.11 38.46
N ARG A 98 -32.35 -11.02 38.68
CA ARG A 98 -31.99 -10.06 37.62
C ARG A 98 -30.49 -9.85 37.41
N HIS A 99 -29.66 -10.74 37.94
CA HIS A 99 -28.21 -10.74 37.73
C HIS A 99 -27.78 -12.00 36.97
N ALA A 100 -27.96 -12.00 35.66
CA ALA A 100 -26.98 -12.64 34.80
C ALA A 100 -25.87 -11.60 34.63
N ASN A 101 -24.86 -11.61 35.51
CA ASN A 101 -23.65 -10.83 35.27
C ASN A 101 -23.08 -11.31 33.93
N PRO A 102 -23.02 -10.46 32.90
CA PRO A 102 -22.36 -10.86 31.67
C PRO A 102 -20.89 -11.16 32.00
N GLN A 103 -20.48 -12.40 31.74
CA GLN A 103 -19.10 -12.81 31.93
C GLN A 103 -18.34 -12.50 30.66
N TYR A 104 -17.41 -11.54 30.76
CA TYR A 104 -16.55 -11.14 29.67
C TYR A 104 -15.16 -11.73 29.90
N ASP A 105 -14.62 -12.40 28.89
CA ASP A 105 -13.25 -12.90 28.91
C ASP A 105 -12.38 -12.11 27.93
N TRP A 106 -11.51 -11.27 28.51
CA TRP A 106 -10.54 -10.42 27.80
C TRP A 106 -9.09 -10.77 28.18
N SER A 107 -8.84 -11.97 28.72
CA SER A 107 -7.60 -12.34 29.43
C SER A 107 -6.29 -12.31 28.63
N GLU A 108 -6.34 -12.02 27.33
CA GLU A 108 -5.17 -11.87 26.44
C GLU A 108 -5.32 -10.70 25.45
N ALA A 109 -6.28 -9.80 25.70
CA ALA A 109 -6.56 -8.70 24.79
C ALA A 109 -5.53 -7.58 24.93
N PRO A 110 -5.11 -6.95 23.81
CA PRO A 110 -4.22 -5.79 23.86
C PRO A 110 -4.87 -4.62 24.60
N ASP A 111 -4.06 -3.82 25.29
CA ASP A 111 -4.52 -2.58 25.92
C ASP A 111 -4.95 -1.56 24.86
N VAL A 112 -6.13 -0.97 25.06
CA VAL A 112 -6.74 0.04 24.21
C VAL A 112 -7.03 1.34 24.96
N SER A 113 -6.37 1.54 26.10
CA SER A 113 -6.38 2.81 26.86
C SER A 113 -6.07 4.00 25.95
N MET A 114 -5.20 3.81 24.96
CA MET A 114 -4.85 4.81 23.95
C MET A 114 -5.25 4.29 22.57
N PHE A 115 -6.21 4.97 21.95
CA PHE A 115 -6.80 4.61 20.67
C PHE A 115 -7.06 5.88 19.86
N PHE A 116 -6.56 5.92 18.62
CA PHE A 116 -6.62 7.10 17.76
C PHE A 116 -7.46 6.82 16.52
N GLY A 117 -8.35 7.75 16.20
CA GLY A 117 -9.10 7.74 14.97
C GLY A 117 -10.10 6.58 14.84
N ARG A 118 -10.33 6.13 13.60
CA ARG A 118 -11.12 4.94 13.24
C ARG A 118 -12.60 4.99 13.62
N SER A 119 -13.15 6.19 13.74
CA SER A 119 -14.55 6.39 14.12
C SER A 119 -15.51 5.85 13.07
N GLU A 120 -15.17 5.98 11.78
CA GLU A 120 -15.98 5.47 10.68
C GLU A 120 -16.02 3.93 10.68
N GLU A 121 -14.86 3.28 10.84
CA GLU A 121 -14.78 1.82 10.91
C GLU A 121 -15.52 1.26 12.13
N LEU A 122 -15.40 1.91 13.30
CA LEU A 122 -16.16 1.52 14.49
C LEU A 122 -17.66 1.64 14.28
N LEU A 123 -18.12 2.72 13.64
CA LEU A 123 -19.53 2.95 13.34
C LEU A 123 -20.06 1.89 12.36
N GLN A 124 -19.31 1.60 11.30
CA GLN A 124 -19.65 0.58 10.32
C GLN A 124 -19.73 -0.82 10.96
N LEU A 125 -18.78 -1.18 11.82
CA LEU A 125 -18.78 -2.47 12.52
C LEU A 125 -19.94 -2.58 13.51
N ARG A 126 -20.25 -1.50 14.24
CA ARG A 126 -21.43 -1.45 15.12
C ARG A 126 -22.71 -1.68 14.33
N GLN A 127 -22.87 -1.00 13.20
CA GLN A 127 -24.02 -1.18 12.31
C GLN A 127 -24.14 -2.64 11.85
N TRP A 128 -23.04 -3.23 11.38
CA TRP A 128 -23.05 -4.62 10.89
C TRP A 128 -23.40 -5.63 11.99
N ILE A 129 -22.87 -5.46 13.20
CA ILE A 129 -23.05 -6.42 14.30
C ILE A 129 -24.38 -6.24 15.03
N LEU A 130 -24.78 -5.00 15.31
CA LEU A 130 -25.96 -4.71 16.13
C LEU A 130 -27.24 -4.64 15.29
N GLU A 131 -27.24 -3.85 14.22
CA GLU A 131 -28.42 -3.59 13.40
C GLU A 131 -28.62 -4.69 12.36
N GLU A 132 -27.59 -4.95 11.55
CA GLU A 132 -27.67 -5.95 10.48
C GLU A 132 -27.54 -7.39 11.00
N ARG A 133 -27.11 -7.58 12.25
CA ARG A 133 -26.92 -8.90 12.89
C ARG A 133 -26.06 -9.85 12.05
N CYS A 134 -24.91 -9.36 11.59
CA CYS A 134 -23.91 -10.19 10.94
C CYS A 134 -23.47 -11.33 11.88
N ARG A 135 -23.32 -12.52 11.31
CA ARG A 135 -22.93 -13.75 12.00
C ARG A 135 -21.41 -13.87 12.09
N LEU A 136 -20.74 -13.45 11.03
CA LEU A 136 -19.31 -13.56 10.86
C LEU A 136 -18.77 -12.28 10.24
N VAL A 137 -17.85 -11.63 10.94
CA VAL A 137 -17.22 -10.39 10.49
C VAL A 137 -15.70 -10.58 10.51
N GLY A 138 -15.03 -10.28 9.40
CA GLY A 138 -13.57 -10.36 9.30
C GLY A 138 -12.92 -8.99 9.18
N LEU A 139 -12.05 -8.62 10.12
CA LEU A 139 -11.15 -7.47 10.01
C LEU A 139 -9.87 -7.90 9.30
N ILE A 140 -9.64 -7.40 8.10
CA ILE A 140 -8.52 -7.78 7.22
C ILE A 140 -7.60 -6.58 7.02
N GLY A 141 -6.30 -6.78 6.94
CA GLY A 141 -5.35 -5.72 6.62
C GLY A 141 -3.91 -6.09 6.97
N ILE A 142 -2.96 -5.27 6.52
CA ILE A 142 -1.52 -5.54 6.71
C ILE A 142 -1.12 -5.67 8.20
N GLY A 143 0.02 -6.31 8.47
CA GLY A 143 0.59 -6.40 9.82
C GLY A 143 0.75 -5.02 10.47
N GLY A 144 0.42 -4.90 11.75
CA GLY A 144 0.56 -3.62 12.49
C GLY A 144 -0.56 -2.59 12.27
N ILE A 145 -1.47 -2.81 11.32
CA ILE A 145 -2.51 -1.82 10.94
C ILE A 145 -3.54 -1.48 12.04
N GLY A 146 -3.54 -2.17 13.18
CA GLY A 146 -4.45 -1.90 14.31
C GLY A 146 -5.72 -2.77 14.37
N LYS A 147 -5.76 -3.92 13.67
CA LYS A 147 -6.92 -4.85 13.70
C LYS A 147 -7.32 -5.30 15.11
N SER A 148 -6.35 -5.80 15.88
CA SER A 148 -6.59 -6.35 17.22
C SER A 148 -7.08 -5.26 18.18
N THR A 149 -6.44 -4.08 18.15
CA THR A 149 -6.87 -2.92 18.95
C THR A 149 -8.27 -2.43 18.58
N LEU A 150 -8.62 -2.42 17.28
CA LEU A 150 -9.97 -2.07 16.82
C LEU A 150 -11.01 -3.09 17.30
N ALA A 151 -10.70 -4.38 17.23
CA ALA A 151 -11.58 -5.46 17.69
C ALA A 151 -11.88 -5.37 19.20
N VAL A 152 -10.86 -5.08 20.01
CA VAL A 152 -11.02 -4.88 21.47
C VAL A 152 -11.84 -3.63 21.75
N LYS A 153 -11.50 -2.47 21.15
CA LYS A 153 -12.23 -1.21 21.37
C LYS A 153 -13.71 -1.36 21.00
N LEU A 154 -14.01 -1.99 19.86
CA LEU A 154 -15.37 -2.31 19.44
C LEU A 154 -16.07 -3.23 20.45
N GLY A 155 -15.43 -4.34 20.83
CA GLY A 155 -16.05 -5.30 21.72
C GLY A 155 -16.32 -4.72 23.11
N LEU A 156 -15.43 -3.90 23.68
CA LEU A 156 -15.66 -3.17 24.93
C LEU A 156 -16.85 -2.20 24.84
N GLN A 157 -17.06 -1.58 23.67
CA GLN A 157 -18.16 -0.65 23.43
C GLN A 157 -19.52 -1.35 23.29
N ILE A 158 -19.55 -2.56 22.72
CA ILE A 158 -20.81 -3.29 22.45
C ILE A 158 -21.06 -4.45 23.40
N GLN A 159 -20.16 -4.73 24.35
CA GLN A 159 -20.24 -5.90 25.23
C GLN A 159 -21.56 -6.00 26.00
N SER A 160 -22.19 -4.87 26.35
CA SER A 160 -23.50 -4.86 27.02
C SER A 160 -24.65 -5.43 26.20
N GLU A 161 -24.50 -5.51 24.88
CA GLU A 161 -25.49 -6.05 23.95
C GLU A 161 -25.38 -7.58 23.79
N PHE A 162 -24.44 -8.21 24.50
CA PHE A 162 -24.17 -9.64 24.47
C PHE A 162 -24.24 -10.23 25.88
N GLU A 163 -24.75 -11.46 25.98
CA GLU A 163 -24.79 -12.19 27.25
C GLU A 163 -23.40 -12.66 27.68
N VAL A 164 -22.56 -13.00 26.69
CA VAL A 164 -21.20 -13.49 26.89
C VAL A 164 -20.30 -12.93 25.79
N VAL A 165 -19.11 -12.44 26.16
CA VAL A 165 -18.06 -12.03 25.23
C VAL A 165 -16.81 -12.86 25.51
N VAL A 166 -16.23 -13.43 24.46
CA VAL A 166 -15.05 -14.30 24.56
C VAL A 166 -13.99 -13.83 23.58
N TRP A 167 -12.81 -13.46 24.08
CA TRP A 167 -11.62 -13.19 23.29
C TRP A 167 -10.67 -14.38 23.29
N ARG A 168 -10.18 -14.83 22.13
CA ARG A 168 -9.14 -15.85 22.02
C ARG A 168 -8.06 -15.42 21.03
N SER A 169 -6.81 -15.48 21.47
CA SER A 169 -5.66 -15.28 20.60
C SER A 169 -5.24 -16.59 19.92
N LEU A 170 -4.98 -16.53 18.62
CA LEU A 170 -4.46 -17.68 17.84
C LEU A 170 -2.96 -17.57 17.53
N VAL A 171 -2.23 -16.66 18.18
CA VAL A 171 -0.79 -16.39 17.92
C VAL A 171 0.09 -17.64 18.03
N ASN A 172 -0.27 -18.58 18.91
CA ASN A 172 0.48 -19.83 19.09
C ASN A 172 -0.06 -21.00 18.26
N ALA A 173 -0.98 -20.73 17.32
CA ALA A 173 -1.70 -21.73 16.54
C ALA A 173 -2.19 -22.91 17.42
N PRO A 174 -3.06 -22.66 18.40
CA PRO A 174 -3.59 -23.74 19.22
C PRO A 174 -4.45 -24.72 18.39
N PRO A 175 -4.51 -26.02 18.74
CA PRO A 175 -5.40 -26.98 18.07
C PRO A 175 -6.87 -26.57 18.17
N VAL A 176 -7.62 -26.74 17.08
CA VAL A 176 -9.04 -26.33 17.01
C VAL A 176 -9.91 -26.99 18.08
N GLU A 177 -9.67 -28.26 18.37
CA GLU A 177 -10.45 -29.01 19.36
C GLU A 177 -10.25 -28.48 20.78
N GLU A 178 -9.02 -28.11 21.12
CA GLU A 178 -8.69 -27.52 22.41
C GLU A 178 -9.35 -26.14 22.54
N GLN A 179 -9.29 -25.32 21.49
CA GLN A 179 -9.92 -24.01 21.49
C GLN A 179 -11.44 -24.08 21.58
N ILE A 180 -12.10 -24.95 20.81
CA ILE A 180 -13.56 -25.13 20.93
C ILE A 180 -13.91 -25.61 22.34
N THR A 181 -13.11 -26.51 22.93
CA THR A 181 -13.32 -26.99 24.30
C THR A 181 -13.21 -25.84 25.31
N ASN A 182 -12.16 -25.02 25.21
CA ASN A 182 -11.94 -23.87 26.09
C ASN A 182 -13.05 -22.81 25.96
N ILE A 183 -13.51 -22.55 24.72
CA ILE A 183 -14.64 -21.64 24.46
C ILE A 183 -15.93 -22.23 25.06
N LEU A 184 -16.21 -23.51 24.85
CA LEU A 184 -17.39 -24.18 25.40
C LEU A 184 -17.41 -24.22 26.92
N GLN A 185 -16.27 -24.52 27.56
CA GLN A 185 -16.15 -24.51 29.02
C GLN A 185 -16.56 -23.14 29.57
N PHE A 186 -16.01 -22.06 29.00
CA PHE A 186 -16.34 -20.71 29.41
C PHE A 186 -17.81 -20.33 29.10
N LEU A 187 -18.31 -20.64 27.91
CA LEU A 187 -19.69 -20.35 27.53
C LEU A 187 -20.68 -21.08 28.45
N LEU A 188 -20.49 -22.38 28.70
CA LEU A 188 -21.38 -23.17 29.55
C LEU A 188 -21.32 -22.73 31.02
N SER A 189 -20.13 -22.39 31.53
CA SER A 189 -19.99 -21.84 32.88
C SER A 189 -20.67 -20.47 33.02
N ALA A 190 -20.44 -19.58 32.05
CA ALA A 190 -21.04 -18.24 32.04
C ALA A 190 -22.56 -18.28 31.95
N LEU A 191 -23.09 -19.19 31.14
CA LEU A 191 -24.51 -19.40 30.93
C LEU A 191 -25.17 -20.27 32.02
N ARG A 192 -24.41 -20.76 33.01
CA ARG A 192 -24.84 -21.68 34.07
C ARG A 192 -25.57 -22.91 33.54
N LYS A 193 -25.09 -23.47 32.43
CA LYS A 193 -25.61 -24.70 31.81
C LYS A 193 -24.80 -25.92 32.27
N GLU A 194 -25.38 -27.11 32.13
CA GLU A 194 -24.65 -28.35 32.41
C GLU A 194 -23.40 -28.47 31.54
N MET A 195 -22.27 -28.81 32.18
CA MET A 195 -20.96 -28.86 31.55
C MET A 195 -20.75 -30.20 30.82
N VAL A 196 -21.58 -30.45 29.81
CA VAL A 196 -21.50 -31.65 28.96
C VAL A 196 -20.84 -31.27 27.63
N ILE A 197 -19.53 -31.53 27.54
CA ILE A 197 -18.75 -31.29 26.33
C ILE A 197 -18.51 -32.64 25.63
N PRO A 198 -18.99 -32.82 24.39
CA PRO A 198 -18.74 -34.04 23.63
C PRO A 198 -17.25 -34.28 23.36
N GLU A 199 -16.82 -35.53 23.24
CA GLU A 199 -15.42 -35.86 22.93
C GLU A 199 -15.09 -35.62 21.44
N SER A 200 -16.03 -35.89 20.53
CA SER A 200 -15.82 -35.74 19.09
C SER A 200 -15.84 -34.28 18.64
N PHE A 201 -15.01 -33.94 17.64
CA PHE A 201 -14.98 -32.61 17.03
C PHE A 201 -16.36 -32.13 16.54
N ASP A 202 -17.09 -32.97 15.79
CA ASP A 202 -18.43 -32.62 15.28
C ASP A 202 -19.44 -32.42 16.41
N GLY A 203 -19.32 -33.18 17.51
CA GLY A 203 -20.13 -33.03 18.71
C GLY A 203 -19.86 -31.70 19.39
N LYS A 204 -18.58 -31.34 19.59
CA LYS A 204 -18.16 -30.05 20.15
C LYS A 204 -18.67 -28.89 19.29
N LEU A 205 -18.50 -28.97 17.98
CA LEU A 205 -18.94 -27.94 17.02
C LEU A 205 -20.46 -27.79 17.02
N SER A 206 -21.21 -28.89 17.05
CA SER A 206 -22.68 -28.86 17.16
C SER A 206 -23.14 -28.24 18.48
N LYS A 207 -22.49 -28.57 19.60
CA LYS A 207 -22.79 -27.98 20.92
C LYS A 207 -22.49 -26.49 20.96
N LEU A 208 -21.41 -26.05 20.32
CA LEU A 208 -21.07 -24.64 20.18
C LEU A 208 -22.15 -23.89 19.40
N MET A 209 -22.59 -24.45 18.26
CA MET A 209 -23.67 -23.85 17.47
C MET A 209 -24.99 -23.77 18.24
N GLU A 210 -25.33 -24.80 19.03
CA GLU A 210 -26.51 -24.76 19.92
C GLU A 210 -26.43 -23.59 20.91
N CYS A 211 -25.25 -23.34 21.49
CA CYS A 211 -25.02 -22.20 22.39
C CYS A 211 -25.18 -20.86 21.67
N LEU A 212 -24.59 -20.72 20.47
CA LEU A 212 -24.68 -19.50 19.66
C LEU A 212 -26.10 -19.22 19.13
N GLN A 213 -26.92 -20.25 18.98
CA GLN A 213 -28.33 -20.13 18.57
C GLN A 213 -29.24 -19.76 19.74
N ALA A 214 -29.03 -20.38 20.90
CA ALA A 214 -29.83 -20.15 22.09
C ALA A 214 -29.62 -18.73 22.63
N ASN A 215 -28.36 -18.31 22.76
CA ASN A 215 -27.93 -17.11 23.48
C ASN A 215 -27.15 -16.17 22.55
N ARG A 216 -27.17 -14.87 22.85
CA ARG A 216 -26.45 -13.86 22.06
C ARG A 216 -25.03 -13.69 22.61
N CYS A 217 -24.05 -14.28 21.93
CA CYS A 217 -22.63 -14.24 22.29
C CYS A 217 -21.80 -13.48 21.26
N LEU A 218 -20.71 -12.85 21.70
CA LEU A 218 -19.68 -12.28 20.83
C LEU A 218 -18.39 -13.09 21.01
N LEU A 219 -17.94 -13.77 19.95
CA LEU A 219 -16.67 -14.48 19.95
C LEU A 219 -15.68 -13.71 19.08
N ILE A 220 -14.52 -13.36 19.65
CA ILE A 220 -13.46 -12.65 18.93
C ILE A 220 -12.25 -13.57 18.83
N LEU A 221 -11.86 -13.92 17.60
CA LEU A 221 -10.66 -14.72 17.31
C LEU A 221 -9.60 -13.83 16.68
N ASP A 222 -8.50 -13.63 17.39
CA ASP A 222 -7.41 -12.74 16.99
C ASP A 222 -6.26 -13.51 16.32
N ASN A 223 -5.62 -12.91 15.32
CA ASN A 223 -4.45 -13.44 14.60
C ASN A 223 -4.70 -14.78 13.87
N VAL A 224 -5.83 -14.88 13.16
CA VAL A 224 -6.22 -16.09 12.42
C VAL A 224 -5.21 -16.45 11.32
N GLU A 225 -4.37 -15.53 10.84
CA GLU A 225 -3.33 -15.86 9.87
C GLU A 225 -2.30 -16.88 10.39
N THR A 226 -2.21 -17.08 11.71
CA THR A 226 -1.25 -18.00 12.33
C THR A 226 -1.61 -19.47 12.07
N ILE A 227 -2.89 -19.79 11.86
CA ILE A 227 -3.32 -21.15 11.52
C ILE A 227 -3.32 -21.42 10.00
N LEU A 228 -2.96 -20.41 9.20
CA LEU A 228 -2.81 -20.51 7.75
C LEU A 228 -1.38 -20.92 7.39
N ALA A 229 -1.26 -21.68 6.29
CA ALA A 229 0.01 -22.11 5.73
C ALA A 229 0.75 -20.94 5.05
N GLY A 230 2.08 -21.08 4.93
CA GLY A 230 2.87 -20.27 4.01
C GLY A 230 2.68 -20.74 2.56
N GLY A 231 2.93 -19.86 1.59
CA GLY A 231 2.75 -20.14 0.17
C GLY A 231 1.39 -19.72 -0.38
N GLN A 232 0.42 -20.63 -0.52
CA GLN A 232 -0.86 -20.29 -1.14
C GLN A 232 -1.83 -19.62 -0.14
N ALA A 233 -2.16 -18.34 -0.36
CA ALA A 233 -2.99 -17.57 0.56
C ALA A 233 -4.37 -18.21 0.82
N GLY A 234 -4.74 -18.29 2.09
CA GLY A 234 -6.00 -18.86 2.57
C GLY A 234 -6.02 -20.39 2.71
N GLN A 235 -4.89 -21.08 2.51
CA GLN A 235 -4.78 -22.50 2.89
C GLN A 235 -4.46 -22.64 4.39
N TYR A 236 -5.02 -23.66 5.02
CA TYR A 236 -4.72 -24.00 6.42
C TYR A 236 -3.43 -24.79 6.50
N ARG A 237 -2.73 -24.67 7.64
CA ARG A 237 -1.63 -25.59 7.97
C ARG A 237 -2.19 -27.02 8.09
N PRO A 238 -1.39 -28.05 7.75
CA PRO A 238 -1.80 -29.44 7.96
C PRO A 238 -2.23 -29.67 9.41
N GLY A 239 -3.45 -30.18 9.62
CA GLY A 239 -4.03 -30.41 10.95
C GLY A 239 -4.88 -29.26 11.50
N TYR A 240 -4.96 -28.12 10.80
CA TYR A 240 -5.75 -26.95 11.21
C TYR A 240 -7.00 -26.73 10.36
N GLU A 241 -7.33 -27.65 9.45
CA GLU A 241 -8.47 -27.56 8.54
C GLU A 241 -9.81 -27.50 9.28
N GLY A 242 -9.88 -28.01 10.53
CA GLY A 242 -11.06 -27.93 11.37
C GLY A 242 -11.49 -26.49 11.69
N TYR A 243 -10.58 -25.52 11.70
CA TYR A 243 -10.96 -24.10 11.81
C TYR A 243 -11.78 -23.63 10.60
N GLY A 244 -11.47 -24.11 9.40
CA GLY A 244 -12.27 -23.83 8.20
C GLY A 244 -13.68 -24.39 8.33
N GLN A 245 -13.82 -25.60 8.89
CA GLN A 245 -15.14 -26.21 9.16
C GLN A 245 -15.94 -25.39 10.18
N LEU A 246 -15.31 -24.92 11.26
CA LEU A 246 -15.92 -24.04 12.27
C LEU A 246 -16.44 -22.75 11.64
N LEU A 247 -15.59 -22.01 10.92
CA LEU A 247 -15.95 -20.71 10.36
C LEU A 247 -17.01 -20.84 9.26
N LYS A 248 -16.91 -21.88 8.43
CA LYS A 248 -17.95 -22.20 7.44
C LYS A 248 -19.30 -22.46 8.12
N ARG A 249 -19.33 -23.25 9.19
CA ARG A 249 -20.57 -23.55 9.91
C ARG A 249 -21.19 -22.31 10.53
N VAL A 250 -20.38 -21.46 11.15
CA VAL A 250 -20.81 -20.17 11.73
C VAL A 250 -21.42 -19.27 10.66
N GLY A 251 -20.78 -19.15 9.49
CA GLY A 251 -21.30 -18.32 8.39
C GLY A 251 -22.64 -18.83 7.82
N GLU A 252 -22.75 -20.15 7.60
CA GLU A 252 -23.90 -20.76 6.93
C GLU A 252 -25.13 -20.90 7.85
N VAL A 253 -24.92 -21.32 9.10
CA VAL A 253 -26.01 -21.66 10.02
C VAL A 253 -26.60 -20.41 10.67
N PRO A 254 -27.93 -20.22 10.66
CA PRO A 254 -28.56 -19.12 11.39
C PRO A 254 -28.33 -19.20 12.89
N HIS A 255 -27.86 -18.10 13.49
CA HIS A 255 -27.69 -17.93 14.93
C HIS A 255 -27.84 -16.45 15.33
N LYS A 256 -27.95 -16.17 16.64
CA LYS A 256 -28.15 -14.81 17.19
C LYS A 256 -26.85 -14.10 17.54
N SER A 257 -25.78 -14.87 17.68
CA SER A 257 -24.41 -14.44 18.02
C SER A 257 -23.65 -13.82 16.85
N CYS A 258 -22.48 -13.25 17.13
CA CYS A 258 -21.53 -12.78 16.14
C CYS A 258 -20.13 -13.34 16.44
N VAL A 259 -19.42 -13.74 15.40
CA VAL A 259 -18.00 -14.10 15.46
C VAL A 259 -17.21 -13.03 14.70
N LEU A 260 -16.30 -12.36 15.39
CA LEU A 260 -15.37 -11.36 14.84
C LEU A 260 -14.00 -12.00 14.70
N LEU A 261 -13.37 -11.83 13.55
CA LEU A 261 -12.05 -12.37 13.26
C LEU A 261 -11.09 -11.22 12.94
N THR A 262 -9.84 -11.33 13.37
CA THR A 262 -8.76 -10.50 12.82
C THR A 262 -7.80 -11.38 12.03
N SER A 263 -7.40 -10.91 10.84
CA SER A 263 -6.39 -11.61 10.06
C SER A 263 -5.61 -10.69 9.13
N ARG A 264 -4.36 -11.06 8.83
CA ARG A 264 -3.59 -10.44 7.74
C ARG A 264 -4.05 -10.88 6.36
N GLU A 265 -4.67 -12.06 6.29
CA GLU A 265 -5.07 -12.68 5.03
C GLU A 265 -6.59 -12.90 5.01
N LYS A 266 -7.23 -12.57 3.89
CA LYS A 266 -8.65 -12.90 3.72
C LYS A 266 -8.86 -14.41 3.56
N LEU A 267 -9.64 -14.99 4.47
CA LEU A 267 -9.95 -16.43 4.52
C LEU A 267 -10.78 -16.90 3.32
N LYS A 268 -10.55 -18.14 2.89
CA LYS A 268 -11.24 -18.72 1.72
C LYS A 268 -12.73 -18.93 1.96
N GLU A 269 -13.15 -19.21 3.19
CA GLU A 269 -14.54 -19.46 3.59
C GLU A 269 -15.41 -18.19 3.56
N LEU A 270 -14.82 -17.02 3.77
CA LEU A 270 -15.54 -15.75 3.76
C LEU A 270 -16.00 -15.36 2.34
N ILE A 271 -15.17 -15.66 1.33
CA ILE A 271 -15.36 -15.23 -0.06
C ILE A 271 -16.71 -15.67 -0.66
N PRO A 272 -17.12 -16.94 -0.60
CA PRO A 272 -18.40 -17.35 -1.17
C PRO A 272 -19.62 -16.90 -0.35
N LEU A 273 -19.43 -16.54 0.92
CA LEU A 273 -20.51 -16.19 1.85
C LEU A 273 -20.75 -14.67 1.92
N GLU A 274 -19.79 -13.87 1.46
CA GLU A 274 -19.81 -12.41 1.51
C GLU A 274 -20.53 -11.80 0.29
N GLY A 275 -21.09 -10.60 0.49
CA GLY A 275 -21.69 -9.78 -0.55
C GLY A 275 -22.36 -8.53 0.00
N ASP A 276 -22.52 -7.52 -0.85
CA ASP A 276 -23.03 -6.20 -0.46
C ASP A 276 -24.57 -6.10 -0.48
N ARG A 277 -25.26 -7.20 -0.79
CA ARG A 277 -26.72 -7.23 -0.85
C ARG A 277 -27.31 -7.22 0.55
N THR A 278 -28.40 -6.47 0.70
CA THR A 278 -29.21 -6.45 1.93
C THR A 278 -29.65 -7.88 2.30
N GLY A 279 -29.21 -8.36 3.48
CA GLY A 279 -29.52 -9.70 3.98
C GLY A 279 -28.32 -10.64 4.07
N VAL A 280 -27.18 -10.33 3.45
CA VAL A 280 -25.93 -11.07 3.67
C VAL A 280 -25.47 -10.89 5.11
N LYS A 281 -25.07 -11.99 5.76
CA LYS A 281 -24.69 -12.03 7.19
C LYS A 281 -23.21 -12.27 7.43
N VAL A 282 -22.41 -12.35 6.36
CA VAL A 282 -20.96 -12.49 6.42
C VAL A 282 -20.34 -11.31 5.70
N LYS A 283 -19.48 -10.56 6.39
CA LYS A 283 -18.85 -9.34 5.84
C LYS A 283 -17.38 -9.29 6.21
N SER A 284 -16.56 -8.68 5.37
CA SER A 284 -15.17 -8.36 5.69
C SER A 284 -14.91 -6.86 5.55
N LEU A 285 -14.19 -6.30 6.52
CA LEU A 285 -13.76 -4.92 6.52
C LEU A 285 -12.25 -4.88 6.28
N PRO A 286 -11.77 -4.47 5.09
CA PRO A 286 -10.37 -4.16 4.87
C PRO A 286 -10.03 -2.84 5.58
N LEU A 287 -9.05 -2.86 6.49
CA LEU A 287 -8.57 -1.68 7.18
C LEU A 287 -7.52 -0.96 6.36
N LYS A 288 -7.74 0.34 6.14
CA LYS A 288 -6.77 1.26 5.52
C LYS A 288 -5.79 1.82 6.55
N GLY A 289 -4.84 2.65 6.15
CA GLY A 289 -4.02 3.46 7.07
C GLY A 289 -4.83 4.49 7.85
N LEU A 290 -4.22 5.03 8.91
CA LEU A 290 -4.67 6.26 9.55
C LEU A 290 -4.50 7.44 8.60
N ASN A 291 -5.37 8.43 8.71
CA ASN A 291 -5.22 9.69 7.99
C ASN A 291 -4.11 10.56 8.62
N THR A 292 -3.78 11.69 7.98
CA THR A 292 -2.69 12.56 8.43
C THR A 292 -2.92 13.12 9.84
N THR A 293 -4.14 13.50 10.19
CA THR A 293 -4.47 14.04 11.52
C THR A 293 -4.37 12.96 12.60
N GLU A 294 -4.93 11.78 12.35
CA GLU A 294 -4.85 10.64 13.27
C GLU A 294 -3.41 10.14 13.44
N GLY A 295 -2.60 10.23 12.37
CA GLY A 295 -1.17 9.94 12.40
C GLY A 295 -0.37 10.94 13.23
N GLN A 296 -0.70 12.23 13.16
CA GLN A 296 -0.12 13.28 14.00
C GLN A 296 -0.46 13.07 15.49
N ASP A 297 -1.73 12.80 15.81
CA ASP A 297 -2.16 12.52 17.19
C ASP A 297 -1.36 11.35 17.81
N LEU A 298 -1.09 10.32 17.00
CA LEU A 298 -0.27 9.17 17.41
C LEU A 298 1.19 9.56 17.69
N PHE A 299 1.75 10.50 16.92
CA PHE A 299 3.09 11.03 17.16
C PHE A 299 3.14 11.88 18.43
N GLU A 300 2.18 12.78 18.65
CA GLU A 300 2.14 13.67 19.83
C GLU A 300 2.17 12.89 21.16
N GLN A 301 1.65 11.66 21.17
CA GLN A 301 1.72 10.76 22.31
C GLN A 301 3.16 10.30 22.65
N LYS A 302 4.05 10.26 21.65
CA LYS A 302 5.44 9.77 21.77
C LYS A 302 6.46 10.88 22.04
N GLY A 303 6.12 12.13 21.74
CA GLY A 303 7.05 13.23 21.87
C GLY A 303 6.55 14.52 21.21
N GLN A 304 7.45 15.49 21.09
CA GLN A 304 7.16 16.77 20.44
C GLN A 304 7.81 16.78 19.07
N PHE A 305 6.98 16.98 18.04
CA PHE A 305 7.42 16.90 16.65
C PHE A 305 7.25 18.25 15.95
N THR A 306 8.15 18.51 14.99
CA THR A 306 8.13 19.72 14.17
C THR A 306 8.22 19.35 12.71
N GLY A 307 7.25 19.84 11.93
CA GLY A 307 7.20 19.66 10.49
C GLY A 307 6.05 20.46 9.87
N THR A 308 6.14 20.73 8.57
CA THR A 308 5.06 21.39 7.81
C THR A 308 3.92 20.41 7.53
N GLU A 309 2.72 20.90 7.21
CA GLU A 309 1.57 20.05 6.87
C GLU A 309 1.87 19.12 5.68
N ARG A 310 2.64 19.62 4.70
CA ARG A 310 3.10 18.82 3.57
C ARG A 310 4.09 17.73 3.97
N GLU A 311 5.02 18.03 4.88
CA GLU A 311 5.98 17.03 5.39
C GLU A 311 5.26 15.90 6.13
N TRP A 312 4.27 16.25 6.95
CA TRP A 312 3.42 15.26 7.61
C TRP A 312 2.63 14.41 6.61
N GLN A 313 2.02 15.04 5.61
CA GLN A 313 1.29 14.30 4.59
C GLN A 313 2.20 13.29 3.89
N VAL A 314 3.39 13.71 3.44
CA VAL A 314 4.36 12.83 2.79
C VAL A 314 4.79 11.69 3.73
N LEU A 315 5.09 11.98 4.99
CA LEU A 315 5.51 10.97 5.96
C LEU A 315 4.41 9.91 6.20
N ILE A 316 3.19 10.36 6.50
CA ILE A 316 2.07 9.45 6.81
C ILE A 316 1.68 8.63 5.56
N GLU A 317 1.63 9.26 4.38
CA GLU A 317 1.37 8.57 3.12
C GLU A 317 2.46 7.55 2.79
N TYR A 318 3.73 7.89 3.01
CA TYR A 318 4.86 6.98 2.78
C TYR A 318 4.71 5.70 3.61
N TYR A 319 4.38 5.82 4.89
CA TYR A 319 4.12 4.68 5.78
C TYR A 319 2.72 4.07 5.65
N GLY A 320 1.93 4.50 4.66
CA GLY A 320 0.57 4.02 4.40
C GLY A 320 -0.35 4.15 5.61
N GLY A 321 -0.11 5.15 6.47
CA GLY A 321 -0.84 5.35 7.73
C GLY A 321 -0.77 4.18 8.71
N ASN A 322 0.20 3.26 8.59
CA ASN A 322 0.27 2.06 9.43
C ASN A 322 0.63 2.43 10.89
N PRO A 323 -0.28 2.26 11.88
CA PRO A 323 -0.05 2.72 13.25
C PRO A 323 1.21 2.16 13.90
N LEU A 324 1.58 0.90 13.63
CA LEU A 324 2.78 0.31 14.21
C LEU A 324 4.05 0.89 13.59
N ALA A 325 4.09 1.04 12.26
CA ALA A 325 5.20 1.68 11.57
C ALA A 325 5.36 3.14 12.02
N LEU A 326 4.25 3.88 12.10
CA LEU A 326 4.22 5.25 12.59
C LEU A 326 4.71 5.36 14.04
N LYS A 327 4.38 4.41 14.92
CA LYS A 327 4.92 4.39 16.30
C LYS A 327 6.43 4.19 16.34
N ILE A 328 6.96 3.28 15.51
CA ILE A 328 8.41 3.04 15.39
C ILE A 328 9.10 4.31 14.89
N VAL A 329 8.56 4.91 13.81
CA VAL A 329 9.11 6.14 13.24
C VAL A 329 9.03 7.29 14.23
N ALA A 330 7.92 7.47 14.95
CA ALA A 330 7.82 8.53 15.95
C ALA A 330 8.91 8.42 17.02
N VAL A 331 9.13 7.21 17.56
CA VAL A 331 10.20 6.96 18.55
C VAL A 331 11.57 7.24 17.94
N GLY A 332 11.88 6.66 16.78
CA GLY A 332 13.18 6.84 16.13
C GLY A 332 13.43 8.28 15.67
N THR A 333 12.41 9.01 15.23
CA THR A 333 12.49 10.43 14.89
C THR A 333 12.74 11.31 16.12
N GLN A 334 12.10 10.98 17.25
CA GLN A 334 12.35 11.65 18.51
C GLN A 334 13.80 11.44 18.97
N GLU A 335 14.32 10.22 18.87
CA GLU A 335 15.66 9.83 19.34
C GLU A 335 16.79 10.30 18.42
N LEU A 336 16.66 10.13 17.09
CA LEU A 336 17.72 10.42 16.12
C LEU A 336 17.69 11.86 15.60
N PHE A 337 16.51 12.46 15.49
CA PHE A 337 16.31 13.76 14.83
C PHE A 337 15.69 14.83 15.75
N ASN A 338 15.60 14.56 17.06
CA ASN A 338 15.00 15.46 18.05
C ASN A 338 13.59 15.95 17.66
N GLY A 339 12.79 15.05 17.07
CA GLY A 339 11.40 15.34 16.68
C GLY A 339 11.26 16.14 15.37
N LYS A 340 12.33 16.40 14.62
CA LYS A 340 12.23 17.07 13.31
C LYS A 340 11.92 16.07 12.21
N ILE A 341 10.89 16.35 11.41
CA ILE A 341 10.45 15.44 10.32
C ILE A 341 11.27 15.63 9.04
N ALA A 342 11.63 16.86 8.69
CA ALA A 342 12.35 17.14 7.45
C ALA A 342 13.59 16.23 7.22
N PRO A 343 14.47 15.99 8.20
CA PRO A 343 15.61 15.08 8.01
C PRO A 343 15.19 13.63 7.69
N VAL A 344 14.08 13.15 8.25
CA VAL A 344 13.57 11.78 7.97
C VAL A 344 13.18 11.66 6.51
N LEU A 345 12.55 12.70 5.95
CA LEU A 345 12.14 12.73 4.55
C LEU A 345 13.33 12.73 3.59
N GLU A 346 14.44 13.38 3.94
CA GLU A 346 15.68 13.35 3.13
C GLU A 346 16.22 11.93 2.94
N TYR A 347 16.15 11.08 3.97
CA TYR A 347 16.53 9.66 3.86
C TYR A 347 15.52 8.83 3.06
N ILE A 348 14.22 9.13 3.21
CA ILE A 348 13.16 8.49 2.43
C ILE A 348 13.32 8.79 0.94
N GLU A 349 13.64 10.03 0.58
CA GLU A 349 13.91 10.42 -0.82
C GLU A 349 15.13 9.69 -1.41
N GLN A 350 16.09 9.30 -0.57
CA GLN A 350 17.24 8.48 -0.96
C GLN A 350 16.94 6.98 -1.00
N GLY A 351 15.70 6.56 -0.69
CA GLY A 351 15.28 5.16 -0.64
C GLY A 351 15.88 4.37 0.53
N THR A 352 16.32 5.05 1.59
CA THR A 352 16.94 4.41 2.75
C THR A 352 15.91 4.13 3.84
N LEU A 353 15.80 2.87 4.27
CA LEU A 353 15.00 2.48 5.43
C LEU A 353 15.83 2.69 6.70
N ILE A 354 15.48 3.71 7.48
CA ILE A 354 16.23 4.13 8.69
C ILE A 354 15.97 3.20 9.89
N PHE A 355 14.81 2.54 9.94
CA PHE A 355 14.32 1.85 11.14
C PHE A 355 14.24 0.33 10.94
N ASP A 356 15.16 -0.41 11.56
CA ASP A 356 15.31 -1.87 11.45
C ASP A 356 14.03 -2.64 11.87
N ASP A 357 13.30 -2.15 12.88
CA ASP A 357 12.05 -2.78 13.34
C ASP A 357 10.98 -2.89 12.24
N ILE A 358 11.00 -1.98 11.25
CA ILE A 358 10.08 -2.02 10.10
C ILE A 358 10.50 -3.13 9.14
N GLN A 359 11.80 -3.33 8.93
CA GLN A 359 12.32 -4.41 8.10
C GLN A 359 11.95 -5.76 8.71
N ASP A 360 12.09 -5.93 10.03
CA ASP A 360 11.70 -7.16 10.73
C ASP A 360 10.21 -7.50 10.57
N LEU A 361 9.34 -6.48 10.58
CA LEU A 361 7.90 -6.67 10.38
C LEU A 361 7.60 -7.17 8.96
N LEU A 362 8.26 -6.58 7.96
CA LEU A 362 8.08 -6.94 6.55
C LEU A 362 8.72 -8.30 6.23
N GLU A 363 9.90 -8.59 6.77
CA GLU A 363 10.60 -9.87 6.59
C GLU A 363 9.72 -11.06 7.00
N ARG A 364 9.01 -10.96 8.13
CA ARG A 364 8.05 -11.99 8.56
C ARG A 364 6.88 -12.20 7.58
N GLN A 365 6.50 -11.18 6.81
CA GLN A 365 5.50 -11.31 5.74
C GLN A 365 6.10 -11.96 4.49
N PHE A 366 7.32 -11.57 4.12
CA PHE A 366 8.03 -12.10 2.95
C PHE A 366 8.37 -13.58 3.08
N GLN A 367 8.77 -14.04 4.26
CA GLN A 367 9.04 -15.46 4.53
C GLN A 367 7.85 -16.39 4.29
N ARG A 368 6.62 -15.85 4.22
CA ARG A 368 5.40 -16.62 3.95
C ARG A 368 5.02 -16.63 2.47
N LEU A 369 5.73 -15.90 1.61
CA LEU A 369 5.44 -15.84 0.18
C LEU A 369 5.95 -17.09 -0.54
N SER A 370 5.26 -17.45 -1.61
CA SER A 370 5.75 -18.41 -2.60
C SER A 370 6.72 -17.73 -3.57
N ALA A 371 7.54 -18.52 -4.26
CA ALA A 371 8.53 -18.01 -5.21
C ALA A 371 7.92 -17.11 -6.30
N ILE A 372 6.72 -17.43 -6.79
CA ILE A 372 6.02 -16.60 -7.80
C ILE A 372 5.48 -15.29 -7.20
N GLU A 373 5.06 -15.30 -5.93
CA GLU A 373 4.64 -14.08 -5.25
C GLU A 373 5.84 -13.15 -5.04
N GLU A 374 6.99 -13.70 -4.62
CA GLU A 374 8.25 -12.94 -4.50
C GLU A 374 8.72 -12.37 -5.85
N GLU A 375 8.64 -13.17 -6.92
CA GLU A 375 8.95 -12.71 -8.28
C GLU A 375 8.06 -11.52 -8.70
N VAL A 376 6.75 -11.58 -8.43
CA VAL A 376 5.79 -10.51 -8.72
C VAL A 376 6.06 -9.27 -7.86
N MET A 377 6.38 -9.43 -6.58
CA MET A 377 6.74 -8.32 -5.69
C MET A 377 7.97 -7.57 -6.22
N ASN A 378 9.01 -8.31 -6.61
CA ASN A 378 10.22 -7.73 -7.21
C ASN A 378 9.90 -6.96 -8.51
N TRP A 379 9.01 -7.49 -9.36
CA TRP A 379 8.58 -6.78 -10.57
C TRP A 379 7.80 -5.50 -10.28
N LEU A 380 6.89 -5.52 -9.31
CA LEU A 380 6.19 -4.31 -8.89
C LEU A 380 7.17 -3.26 -8.33
N ALA A 381 8.19 -3.69 -7.59
CA ALA A 381 9.22 -2.81 -7.07
C ALA A 381 10.12 -2.21 -8.17
N ILE A 382 10.46 -2.98 -9.21
CA ILE A 382 11.25 -2.49 -10.35
C ILE A 382 10.44 -1.50 -11.19
N ASN A 383 9.15 -1.74 -11.40
CA ASN A 383 8.32 -0.90 -12.26
C ASN A 383 8.10 0.51 -11.70
N ARG A 384 8.04 0.67 -10.36
CA ARG A 384 7.94 1.97 -9.66
C ARG A 384 6.72 2.85 -10.02
N GLU A 385 5.79 2.34 -10.82
CA GLU A 385 4.49 2.93 -11.13
C GLU A 385 3.41 1.84 -11.13
N PRO A 386 2.11 2.19 -11.05
CA PRO A 386 1.03 1.21 -11.19
C PRO A 386 1.12 0.45 -12.51
N VAL A 387 1.01 -0.88 -12.44
CA VAL A 387 1.24 -1.78 -13.59
C VAL A 387 0.03 -2.68 -13.82
N SER A 388 -0.32 -2.88 -15.08
CA SER A 388 -1.39 -3.81 -15.46
C SER A 388 -0.96 -5.28 -15.34
N LEU A 389 -1.93 -6.20 -15.27
CA LEU A 389 -1.64 -7.63 -15.26
C LEU A 389 -0.93 -8.11 -16.54
N ALA A 390 -1.24 -7.48 -17.69
CA ALA A 390 -0.65 -7.82 -18.97
C ALA A 390 0.84 -7.44 -19.02
N GLU A 391 1.20 -6.25 -18.53
CA GLU A 391 2.58 -5.79 -18.44
C GLU A 391 3.40 -6.66 -17.48
N LEU A 392 2.87 -6.98 -16.29
CA LEU A 392 3.54 -7.89 -15.36
C LEU A 392 3.77 -9.29 -15.95
N ALA A 393 2.78 -9.82 -16.67
CA ALA A 393 2.92 -11.11 -17.35
C ALA A 393 3.93 -11.07 -18.51
N CYS A 394 4.13 -9.91 -19.15
CA CYS A 394 5.18 -9.70 -20.13
C CYS A 394 6.57 -9.69 -19.49
N ASP A 395 6.73 -9.12 -18.29
CA ASP A 395 8.00 -9.02 -17.59
C ASP A 395 8.55 -10.39 -17.15
N VAL A 396 7.70 -11.26 -16.60
CA VAL A 396 8.06 -12.64 -16.18
C VAL A 396 8.68 -13.44 -17.33
N THR A 397 9.80 -14.12 -17.07
CA THR A 397 10.58 -14.78 -18.14
C THR A 397 10.01 -16.13 -18.57
N THR A 398 9.62 -16.99 -17.61
CA THR A 398 9.22 -18.37 -17.91
C THR A 398 7.73 -18.51 -18.21
N SER A 399 7.40 -19.25 -19.26
CA SER A 399 5.99 -19.47 -19.68
C SER A 399 5.16 -20.22 -18.62
N SER A 400 5.80 -21.03 -17.77
CA SER A 400 5.18 -21.68 -16.62
C SER A 400 4.81 -20.65 -15.55
N ALA A 401 5.73 -19.76 -15.17
CA ALA A 401 5.48 -18.71 -14.17
C ALA A 401 4.40 -17.72 -14.62
N LYS A 402 4.37 -17.34 -15.90
CA LYS A 402 3.34 -16.44 -16.47
C LYS A 402 1.91 -16.88 -16.16
N ARG A 403 1.64 -18.19 -16.18
CA ARG A 403 0.30 -18.74 -15.89
C ARG A 403 -0.15 -18.52 -14.45
N PHE A 404 0.81 -18.36 -13.53
CA PHE A 404 0.54 -18.18 -12.10
C PHE A 404 0.52 -16.71 -11.66
N VAL A 405 0.88 -15.76 -12.53
CA VAL A 405 0.83 -14.30 -12.22
C VAL A 405 -0.56 -13.87 -11.74
N PRO A 406 -1.69 -14.23 -12.38
CA PRO A 406 -3.01 -13.85 -11.87
C PRO A 406 -3.31 -14.43 -10.48
N SER A 407 -2.89 -15.67 -10.22
CA SER A 407 -3.06 -16.28 -8.90
C SER A 407 -2.18 -15.64 -7.84
N ALA A 408 -0.94 -15.25 -8.19
CA ALA A 408 -0.02 -14.54 -7.31
C ALA A 408 -0.56 -13.17 -6.93
N ILE A 409 -1.01 -12.37 -7.90
CA ILE A 409 -1.65 -11.05 -7.64
C ILE A 409 -2.87 -11.20 -6.74
N LYS A 410 -3.75 -12.18 -7.01
CA LYS A 410 -4.92 -12.44 -6.16
C LYS A 410 -4.51 -12.83 -4.73
N SER A 411 -3.42 -13.57 -4.60
CA SER A 411 -2.87 -14.01 -3.30
C SER A 411 -2.26 -12.84 -2.52
N LEU A 412 -1.47 -12.00 -3.17
CA LEU A 412 -0.87 -10.78 -2.60
C LEU A 412 -1.93 -9.76 -2.17
N LEU A 413 -2.99 -9.57 -2.96
CA LEU A 413 -4.14 -8.74 -2.58
C LEU A 413 -4.84 -9.27 -1.33
N ARG A 414 -5.00 -10.60 -1.21
CA ARG A 414 -5.60 -11.20 -0.01
C ARG A 414 -4.76 -10.96 1.23
N ARG A 415 -3.44 -10.91 1.09
CA ARG A 415 -2.46 -10.61 2.14
C ARG A 415 -2.33 -9.10 2.43
N SER A 416 -3.02 -8.25 1.67
CA SER A 416 -2.93 -6.78 1.76
C SER A 416 -1.50 -6.24 1.61
N LEU A 417 -0.65 -6.90 0.80
CA LEU A 417 0.73 -6.47 0.53
C LEU A 417 0.85 -5.59 -0.71
N ILE A 418 -0.12 -5.68 -1.61
CA ILE A 418 -0.22 -4.85 -2.82
C ILE A 418 -1.55 -4.13 -2.84
N GLU A 419 -1.58 -2.99 -3.51
CA GLU A 419 -2.77 -2.20 -3.74
C GLU A 419 -3.23 -2.31 -5.19
N LYS A 420 -4.49 -1.98 -5.42
CA LYS A 420 -5.12 -1.99 -6.72
C LYS A 420 -5.81 -0.65 -6.96
N SER A 421 -5.47 0.01 -8.05
CA SER A 421 -6.17 1.19 -8.57
C SER A 421 -6.69 0.84 -9.96
N ASP A 422 -8.01 0.82 -10.15
CA ASP A 422 -8.67 0.44 -11.40
C ASP A 422 -8.27 -0.94 -11.94
N GLU A 423 -7.39 -1.02 -12.94
CA GLU A 423 -6.86 -2.26 -13.50
C GLU A 423 -5.39 -2.51 -13.13
N ASP A 424 -4.76 -1.54 -12.47
CA ASP A 424 -3.34 -1.52 -12.18
C ASP A 424 -3.04 -1.89 -10.73
N PHE A 425 -1.87 -2.48 -10.52
CA PHE A 425 -1.38 -2.97 -9.24
C PHE A 425 -0.08 -2.25 -8.88
N PHE A 426 0.09 -1.94 -7.60
CA PHE A 426 1.29 -1.26 -7.10
C PHE A 426 1.59 -1.66 -5.65
N LEU A 427 2.81 -1.32 -5.21
CA LEU A 427 3.26 -1.52 -3.84
C LEU A 427 3.07 -0.25 -3.02
N GLN A 428 2.80 -0.42 -1.73
CA GLN A 428 2.93 0.67 -0.78
C GLN A 428 4.39 1.14 -0.71
N PRO A 429 4.68 2.44 -0.53
CA PRO A 429 6.05 2.96 -0.60
C PRO A 429 7.06 2.24 0.30
N VAL A 430 6.73 1.99 1.57
CA VAL A 430 7.63 1.23 2.48
C VAL A 430 7.91 -0.18 1.97
N VAL A 431 6.87 -0.87 1.48
CA VAL A 431 7.01 -2.24 0.96
C VAL A 431 7.85 -2.22 -0.31
N MET A 432 7.69 -1.22 -1.15
CA MET A 432 8.48 -1.00 -2.36
C MET A 432 9.96 -0.79 -2.06
N GLU A 433 10.30 0.07 -1.11
CA GLU A 433 11.71 0.28 -0.72
C GLU A 433 12.31 -0.95 -0.07
N TYR A 434 11.58 -1.61 0.82
CA TYR A 434 12.04 -2.87 1.43
C TYR A 434 12.28 -3.96 0.38
N THR A 435 11.35 -4.12 -0.58
CA THR A 435 11.50 -5.08 -1.68
C THR A 435 12.70 -4.73 -2.56
N THR A 436 12.93 -3.44 -2.80
CA THR A 436 14.07 -2.98 -3.61
C THR A 436 15.39 -3.22 -2.91
N GLN A 437 15.49 -2.90 -1.63
CA GLN A 437 16.70 -3.17 -0.84
C GLN A 437 17.02 -4.67 -0.83
N ARG A 438 16.01 -5.51 -0.55
CA ARG A 438 16.14 -6.97 -0.59
C ARG A 438 16.58 -7.48 -1.97
N LEU A 439 16.01 -6.94 -3.05
CA LEU A 439 16.42 -7.26 -4.43
C LEU A 439 17.90 -6.93 -4.66
N VAL A 440 18.35 -5.73 -4.26
CA VAL A 440 19.75 -5.30 -4.41
C VAL A 440 20.70 -6.20 -3.63
N GLU A 441 20.40 -6.48 -2.35
CA GLU A 441 21.20 -7.34 -1.49
C GLU A 441 21.29 -8.78 -2.04
N GLN A 442 20.18 -9.35 -2.47
CA GLN A 442 20.14 -10.70 -3.04
C GLN A 442 20.90 -10.78 -4.37
N VAL A 443 20.77 -9.79 -5.26
CA VAL A 443 21.53 -9.74 -6.52
C VAL A 443 23.03 -9.56 -6.25
N CYS A 444 23.41 -8.75 -5.25
CA CYS A 444 24.80 -8.59 -4.84
C CYS A 444 25.38 -9.93 -4.36
N TYR A 445 24.64 -10.64 -3.50
CA TYR A 445 25.01 -11.96 -3.00
C TYR A 445 25.14 -13.01 -4.13
N GLU A 446 24.21 -13.01 -5.09
CA GLU A 446 24.26 -13.88 -6.28
C GLU A 446 25.52 -13.66 -7.13
N LEU A 447 25.99 -12.41 -7.23
CA LEU A 447 27.14 -12.07 -8.06
C LEU A 447 28.48 -12.34 -7.36
N VAL A 448 28.58 -12.12 -6.05
CA VAL A 448 29.86 -12.22 -5.29
C VAL A 448 30.05 -13.60 -4.64
N GLY A 449 28.98 -14.35 -4.38
CA GLY A 449 29.04 -15.62 -3.64
C GLY A 449 30.02 -16.65 -4.19
N GLU A 450 30.73 -17.36 -3.30
CA GLU A 450 31.83 -18.30 -3.60
C GLU A 450 31.43 -19.57 -4.38
N THR A 451 30.16 -19.75 -4.72
CA THR A 451 29.70 -20.95 -5.40
C THR A 451 28.96 -20.60 -6.67
N SER A 452 29.27 -21.35 -7.73
CA SER A 452 28.63 -21.39 -9.04
C SER A 452 27.15 -21.81 -8.97
N VAL A 453 26.35 -21.10 -8.18
CA VAL A 453 24.93 -21.34 -7.94
C VAL A 453 24.16 -20.35 -8.80
N SER A 454 23.36 -20.92 -9.69
CA SER A 454 22.45 -20.27 -10.64
C SER A 454 22.08 -18.83 -10.31
N LEU A 455 22.42 -17.91 -11.22
CA LEU A 455 21.84 -16.56 -11.26
C LEU A 455 20.31 -16.71 -11.29
N SER A 456 19.62 -16.24 -10.25
CA SER A 456 18.17 -16.35 -10.15
C SER A 456 17.56 -15.00 -10.49
N LEU A 457 17.62 -14.04 -9.58
CA LEU A 457 17.05 -12.71 -9.76
C LEU A 457 17.78 -11.92 -10.84
N PHE A 458 19.11 -12.03 -10.91
CA PHE A 458 19.88 -11.35 -11.96
C PHE A 458 19.55 -11.85 -13.37
N GLN A 459 18.97 -13.06 -13.49
CA GLN A 459 18.51 -13.64 -14.75
C GLN A 459 17.02 -13.41 -15.01
N THR A 460 16.18 -13.40 -13.97
CA THR A 460 14.72 -13.27 -14.10
C THR A 460 14.21 -11.85 -14.10
N HIS A 461 14.96 -10.89 -13.55
CA HIS A 461 14.51 -9.51 -13.36
C HIS A 461 15.42 -8.50 -14.06
N ALA A 462 14.82 -7.42 -14.57
CA ALA A 462 15.57 -6.29 -15.11
C ALA A 462 16.01 -5.36 -13.98
N LEU A 463 17.26 -4.90 -13.99
CA LEU A 463 17.70 -3.83 -13.09
C LEU A 463 17.20 -2.45 -13.55
N ILE A 464 17.00 -2.29 -14.86
CA ILE A 464 16.45 -1.09 -15.49
C ILE A 464 15.50 -1.55 -16.59
N LYS A 465 14.35 -0.89 -16.74
CA LYS A 465 13.48 -1.05 -17.91
C LYS A 465 13.77 0.05 -18.93
N ALA A 466 14.54 -0.29 -19.97
CA ALA A 466 14.82 0.59 -21.09
C ALA A 466 13.58 1.11 -21.82
N THR A 467 12.41 0.47 -21.69
CA THR A 467 11.15 0.99 -22.25
C THR A 467 10.38 1.91 -21.31
N ALA A 468 10.81 2.08 -20.06
CA ALA A 468 10.15 2.95 -19.10
C ALA A 468 10.38 4.44 -19.45
N LYS A 469 9.51 5.30 -18.92
CA LYS A 469 9.62 6.76 -19.01
C LYS A 469 10.98 7.21 -18.44
N ASP A 470 11.55 8.27 -18.98
CA ASP A 470 12.90 8.73 -18.61
C ASP A 470 13.06 8.96 -17.11
N TYR A 471 12.10 9.60 -16.46
CA TYR A 471 12.17 9.85 -15.01
C TYR A 471 12.18 8.56 -14.19
N ILE A 472 11.38 7.54 -14.58
CA ILE A 472 11.34 6.24 -13.90
C ILE A 472 12.67 5.53 -14.04
N ARG A 473 13.26 5.59 -15.24
CA ARG A 473 14.55 4.98 -15.52
C ARG A 473 15.67 5.61 -14.70
N GLU A 474 15.66 6.92 -14.53
CA GLU A 474 16.62 7.62 -13.65
C GLU A 474 16.39 7.23 -12.18
N THR A 475 15.14 7.09 -11.73
CA THR A 475 14.84 6.55 -10.39
C THR A 475 15.35 5.11 -10.22
N GLN A 476 15.15 4.22 -11.20
CA GLN A 476 15.68 2.85 -11.19
C GLN A 476 17.21 2.84 -11.12
N LYS A 477 17.88 3.73 -11.87
CA LYS A 477 19.34 3.90 -11.78
C LYS A 477 19.78 4.31 -10.38
N GLN A 478 19.09 5.29 -9.78
CA GLN A 478 19.43 5.82 -8.46
C GLN A 478 19.15 4.86 -7.31
N LEU A 479 18.06 4.09 -7.37
CA LEU A 479 17.60 3.25 -6.26
C LEU A 479 17.96 1.76 -6.39
N ILE A 480 18.28 1.29 -7.60
CA ILE A 480 18.63 -0.13 -7.85
C ILE A 480 20.09 -0.24 -8.30
N VAL A 481 20.44 0.37 -9.43
CA VAL A 481 21.76 0.17 -10.05
C VAL A 481 22.88 0.79 -9.23
N LYS A 482 22.72 2.04 -8.78
CA LYS A 482 23.75 2.73 -8.01
C LYS A 482 24.03 2.02 -6.67
N PRO A 483 23.04 1.69 -5.81
CA PRO A 483 23.29 0.96 -4.57
C PRO A 483 23.90 -0.42 -4.79
N LEU A 484 23.45 -1.15 -5.83
CA LEU A 484 24.04 -2.43 -6.20
C LEU A 484 25.53 -2.31 -6.55
N LEU A 485 25.89 -1.32 -7.38
CA LEU A 485 27.28 -1.07 -7.74
C LEU A 485 28.12 -0.64 -6.54
N GLU A 486 27.59 0.19 -5.66
CA GLU A 486 28.26 0.60 -4.42
C GLU A 486 28.54 -0.60 -3.52
N GLN A 487 27.57 -1.48 -3.29
CA GLN A 487 27.76 -2.71 -2.52
C GLN A 487 28.78 -3.65 -3.18
N LEU A 488 28.68 -3.88 -4.49
CA LEU A 488 29.63 -4.71 -5.23
C LEU A 488 31.07 -4.16 -5.19
N LEU A 489 31.22 -2.84 -5.25
CA LEU A 489 32.53 -2.18 -5.15
C LEU A 489 33.12 -2.29 -3.75
N ILE A 490 32.28 -2.23 -2.70
CA ILE A 490 32.71 -2.46 -1.31
C ILE A 490 33.22 -3.89 -1.13
N GLU A 491 32.46 -4.89 -1.58
CA GLU A 491 32.81 -6.31 -1.45
C GLU A 491 34.04 -6.71 -2.28
N LEU A 492 34.12 -6.24 -3.54
CA LEU A 492 35.23 -6.60 -4.45
C LEU A 492 36.48 -5.73 -4.24
N GLY A 493 36.29 -4.52 -3.71
CA GLY A 493 37.32 -3.52 -3.40
C GLY A 493 37.80 -2.66 -4.58
N ASN A 494 37.53 -3.02 -5.84
CA ASN A 494 37.81 -2.15 -6.99
C ASN A 494 36.90 -2.40 -8.22
N GLN A 495 36.85 -1.40 -9.09
CA GLN A 495 36.04 -1.45 -10.32
C GLN A 495 36.55 -2.49 -11.34
N GLN A 496 37.86 -2.76 -11.39
CA GLN A 496 38.42 -3.73 -12.35
C GLN A 496 37.96 -5.17 -12.07
N LYS A 497 37.93 -5.59 -10.80
CA LYS A 497 37.41 -6.91 -10.41
C LYS A 497 35.93 -7.05 -10.73
N LEU A 498 35.15 -5.99 -10.55
CA LEU A 498 33.74 -5.97 -10.94
C LEU A 498 33.58 -6.15 -12.46
N ILE A 499 34.40 -5.47 -13.27
CA ILE A 499 34.38 -5.66 -14.73
C ILE A 499 34.72 -7.10 -15.11
N ILE A 500 35.74 -7.69 -14.47
CA ILE A 500 36.12 -9.09 -14.69
C ILE A 500 34.98 -10.04 -14.29
N LEU A 501 34.33 -9.79 -13.15
CA LEU A 501 33.18 -10.58 -12.69
C LEU A 501 32.05 -10.56 -13.72
N LEU A 502 31.67 -9.37 -14.20
CA LEU A 502 30.63 -9.20 -15.21
C LEU A 502 30.99 -9.87 -16.55
N GLN A 503 32.27 -9.84 -16.94
CA GLN A 503 32.76 -10.57 -18.12
C GLN A 503 32.65 -12.08 -17.94
N ASN A 504 33.01 -12.61 -16.77
CA ASN A 504 32.89 -14.04 -16.46
C ASN A 504 31.43 -14.48 -16.50
N VAL A 505 30.50 -13.67 -15.98
CA VAL A 505 29.05 -13.93 -16.05
C VAL A 505 28.57 -14.02 -17.50
N LEU A 506 29.00 -13.10 -18.38
CA LEU A 506 28.68 -13.17 -19.80
C LEU A 506 29.25 -14.44 -20.46
N GLU A 507 30.50 -14.78 -20.16
CA GLU A 507 31.15 -15.97 -20.70
C GLU A 507 30.41 -17.26 -20.31
N GLN A 508 30.04 -17.39 -19.04
CA GLN A 508 29.26 -18.52 -18.54
C GLN A 508 27.91 -18.66 -19.24
N GLN A 509 27.20 -17.55 -19.49
CA GLN A 509 25.91 -17.56 -20.19
C GLN A 509 26.04 -17.98 -21.66
N ARG A 510 27.11 -17.58 -22.34
CA ARG A 510 27.34 -17.98 -23.76
C ARG A 510 27.59 -19.47 -23.95
N HIS A 511 28.15 -20.14 -22.94
CA HIS A 511 28.42 -21.57 -22.99
C HIS A 511 27.19 -22.45 -22.64
N GLN A 512 26.06 -21.85 -22.28
CA GLN A 512 24.82 -22.59 -22.06
C GLN A 512 24.20 -23.00 -23.41
N THR A 513 23.86 -24.28 -23.54
CA THR A 513 23.46 -24.92 -24.80
C THR A 513 22.11 -24.46 -25.35
N ALA A 514 21.30 -23.78 -24.53
CA ALA A 514 20.04 -23.16 -24.94
C ALA A 514 20.15 -21.64 -24.77
N ILE A 515 19.74 -20.87 -25.79
CA ILE A 515 19.55 -19.42 -25.65
C ILE A 515 18.42 -19.21 -24.65
N LEU A 516 18.78 -18.95 -23.39
CA LEU A 516 17.82 -18.68 -22.34
C LEU A 516 17.31 -17.25 -22.48
N THR A 517 16.00 -17.10 -22.62
CA THR A 517 15.34 -15.79 -22.54
C THR A 517 15.44 -15.29 -21.10
N GLY A 518 16.30 -14.31 -20.87
CA GLY A 518 16.53 -13.73 -19.55
C GLY A 518 17.06 -12.30 -19.63
N TYR A 519 17.32 -11.71 -18.47
CA TYR A 519 17.76 -10.33 -18.33
C TYR A 519 19.27 -10.19 -18.14
N THR A 520 20.00 -11.29 -17.92
CA THR A 520 21.44 -11.27 -17.61
C THR A 520 22.26 -10.44 -18.61
N GLY A 521 22.09 -10.67 -19.91
CA GLY A 521 22.82 -9.93 -20.94
C GLY A 521 22.51 -8.42 -20.94
N GLY A 522 21.24 -8.06 -20.75
CA GLY A 522 20.80 -6.67 -20.64
C GLY A 522 21.27 -6.00 -19.35
N ASN A 523 21.19 -6.70 -18.23
CA ASN A 523 21.65 -6.23 -16.93
C ASN A 523 23.15 -5.97 -16.93
N VAL A 524 23.97 -6.91 -17.42
CA VAL A 524 25.43 -6.71 -17.53
C VAL A 524 25.73 -5.51 -18.41
N LEU A 525 25.07 -5.38 -19.56
CA LEU A 525 25.29 -4.25 -20.47
C LEU A 525 24.93 -2.93 -19.77
N ASN A 526 23.76 -2.85 -19.13
CA ASN A 526 23.32 -1.67 -18.39
C ASN A 526 24.29 -1.29 -17.26
N LEU A 527 24.83 -2.27 -16.51
CA LEU A 527 25.84 -2.03 -15.47
C LEU A 527 27.17 -1.51 -16.05
N LEU A 528 27.67 -2.13 -17.13
CA LEU A 528 28.91 -1.67 -17.79
C LEU A 528 28.75 -0.28 -18.41
N ALA A 529 27.57 0.01 -18.98
CA ALA A 529 27.23 1.32 -19.51
C ALA A 529 27.16 2.38 -18.41
N TYR A 530 26.57 2.06 -17.26
CA TYR A 530 26.53 2.95 -16.10
C TYR A 530 27.92 3.25 -15.53
N LEU A 531 28.83 2.26 -15.56
CA LEU A 531 30.23 2.40 -15.17
C LEU A 531 31.11 3.11 -16.22
N GLU A 532 30.53 3.57 -17.33
CA GLU A 532 31.23 4.23 -18.45
C GLU A 532 32.39 3.39 -19.03
N VAL A 533 32.25 2.06 -19.03
CA VAL A 533 33.27 1.15 -19.55
C VAL A 533 33.27 1.20 -21.08
N ASN A 534 34.47 1.27 -21.69
CA ASN A 534 34.59 1.14 -23.14
C ASN A 534 34.27 -0.31 -23.56
N LEU A 535 33.14 -0.49 -24.24
CA LEU A 535 32.66 -1.79 -24.68
C LEU A 535 33.34 -2.29 -25.97
N GLN A 536 34.24 -1.52 -26.58
CA GLN A 536 34.94 -1.94 -27.79
C GLN A 536 35.64 -3.29 -27.57
N ARG A 537 35.36 -4.29 -28.43
CA ARG A 537 35.80 -5.69 -28.36
C ARG A 537 35.09 -6.59 -27.34
N TYR A 538 34.05 -6.12 -26.65
CA TYR A 538 33.19 -7.01 -25.87
C TYR A 538 32.39 -7.93 -26.80
N ASP A 539 32.13 -9.15 -26.32
CA ASP A 539 31.47 -10.18 -27.12
C ASP A 539 30.19 -10.67 -26.43
N PHE A 540 29.07 -10.16 -26.93
CA PHE A 540 27.70 -10.49 -26.53
C PHE A 540 27.03 -11.49 -27.50
N SER A 541 27.83 -12.21 -28.30
CA SER A 541 27.29 -13.16 -29.28
C SER A 541 26.50 -14.31 -28.63
N ASN A 542 25.48 -14.80 -29.35
CA ASN A 542 24.60 -15.90 -28.93
C ASN A 542 23.83 -15.64 -27.61
N LEU A 543 23.59 -14.38 -27.27
CA LEU A 543 22.82 -13.99 -26.07
C LEU A 543 21.48 -13.35 -26.42
N THR A 544 20.52 -13.45 -25.51
CA THR A 544 19.34 -12.58 -25.52
C THR A 544 19.61 -11.36 -24.65
N ILE A 545 19.48 -10.17 -25.24
CA ILE A 545 19.62 -8.89 -24.54
C ILE A 545 18.23 -8.29 -24.39
N ARG A 546 17.76 -8.22 -23.14
CA ARG A 546 16.43 -7.71 -22.80
C ARG A 546 16.53 -6.45 -21.96
N GLN A 547 15.72 -5.43 -22.28
CA GLN A 547 15.67 -4.15 -21.54
C GLN A 547 17.04 -3.44 -21.43
N ALA A 548 17.87 -3.50 -22.49
CA ALA A 548 19.12 -2.73 -22.53
C ALA A 548 18.86 -1.28 -22.97
N ASP A 549 19.42 -0.33 -22.20
CA ASP A 549 19.39 1.11 -22.52
C ASP A 549 20.67 1.50 -23.26
N LEU A 550 20.54 1.60 -24.59
CA LEU A 550 21.66 1.79 -25.53
C LEU A 550 21.66 3.20 -26.14
N GLN A 551 20.85 4.12 -25.62
CA GLN A 551 20.71 5.47 -26.19
C GLN A 551 21.99 6.31 -26.14
N ARG A 552 22.86 6.05 -25.17
CA ARG A 552 24.09 6.84 -24.92
C ARG A 552 25.35 5.99 -24.88
N VAL A 553 25.30 4.78 -25.44
CA VAL A 553 26.39 3.80 -25.37
C VAL A 553 27.12 3.71 -26.71
N ASN A 554 28.45 3.81 -26.70
CA ASN A 554 29.25 3.57 -27.89
C ASN A 554 29.40 2.05 -28.13
N LEU A 555 28.73 1.55 -29.16
CA LEU A 555 28.72 0.12 -29.54
C LEU A 555 29.73 -0.23 -30.63
N ALA A 556 30.63 0.68 -31.00
CA ALA A 556 31.61 0.44 -32.04
C ALA A 556 32.54 -0.75 -31.69
N GLY A 557 32.53 -1.78 -32.53
CA GLY A 557 33.38 -2.97 -32.37
C GLY A 557 32.92 -3.94 -31.28
N VAL A 558 31.66 -3.86 -30.82
CA VAL A 558 31.02 -4.88 -29.97
C VAL A 558 30.50 -6.01 -30.85
N ASN A 559 30.74 -7.27 -30.46
CA ASN A 559 30.22 -8.43 -31.18
C ASN A 559 28.80 -8.78 -30.68
N PHE A 560 27.82 -8.69 -31.58
CA PHE A 560 26.42 -9.09 -31.36
C PHE A 560 25.98 -10.20 -32.32
N GLN A 561 26.91 -11.03 -32.77
CA GLN A 561 26.58 -12.14 -33.67
C GLN A 561 25.57 -13.10 -33.01
N ASN A 562 24.47 -13.41 -33.72
CA ASN A 562 23.37 -14.25 -33.22
C ASN A 562 22.72 -13.75 -31.91
N THR A 563 22.79 -12.45 -31.63
CA THR A 563 22.15 -11.84 -30.45
C THR A 563 20.72 -11.41 -30.78
N THR A 564 19.77 -11.69 -29.89
CA THR A 564 18.39 -11.20 -30.00
C THR A 564 18.14 -10.06 -29.03
N PHE A 565 17.67 -8.91 -29.52
CA PHE A 565 17.26 -7.79 -28.68
C PHE A 565 15.75 -7.83 -28.44
N ASP A 566 15.35 -7.78 -27.17
CA ASP A 566 13.95 -7.68 -26.76
C ASP A 566 13.75 -6.46 -25.87
N GLN A 567 12.72 -5.66 -26.15
CA GLN A 567 12.39 -4.45 -25.39
C GLN A 567 13.60 -3.55 -25.06
N SER A 568 14.60 -3.51 -25.94
CA SER A 568 15.82 -2.72 -25.76
C SER A 568 15.74 -1.45 -26.60
N VAL A 569 16.24 -0.34 -26.06
CA VAL A 569 16.10 0.97 -26.71
C VAL A 569 17.46 1.44 -27.19
N PHE A 570 17.55 1.74 -28.47
CA PHE A 570 18.75 2.26 -29.12
C PHE A 570 18.68 3.78 -29.21
N ALA A 571 19.84 4.41 -29.41
CA ALA A 571 19.88 5.80 -29.83
C ALA A 571 19.01 5.91 -31.09
N ALA A 572 18.00 6.79 -31.06
CA ALA A 572 17.25 7.10 -32.27
C ALA A 572 18.28 7.52 -33.32
N THR A 573 18.40 6.72 -34.38
CA THR A 573 19.24 7.09 -35.50
C THR A 573 18.56 8.27 -36.15
N LEU A 574 19.13 9.46 -35.95
CA LEU A 574 18.92 10.55 -36.89
C LEU A 574 19.37 9.99 -38.23
N LYS A 575 18.42 9.63 -39.10
CA LYS A 575 18.74 9.31 -40.49
C LYS A 575 19.48 10.53 -41.06
N ASN A 576 20.39 10.29 -42.01
CA ASN A 576 21.31 11.28 -42.55
C ASN A 576 20.73 12.70 -42.55
N ILE A 577 21.32 13.56 -41.72
CA ILE A 577 20.92 14.96 -41.62
C ILE A 577 21.58 15.70 -42.77
N TYR A 578 20.78 16.33 -43.61
CA TYR A 578 21.27 17.08 -44.76
C TYR A 578 21.37 18.58 -44.48
N SER A 579 20.64 19.08 -43.48
CA SER A 579 20.63 20.51 -43.16
C SER A 579 20.60 20.78 -41.66
N LEU A 580 21.32 21.81 -41.25
CA LEU A 580 21.43 22.28 -39.88
C LEU A 580 21.31 23.81 -39.86
N ALA A 581 20.54 24.35 -38.93
CA ALA A 581 20.50 25.78 -38.65
C ALA A 581 20.41 26.03 -37.14
N LEU A 582 21.15 27.01 -36.64
CA LEU A 582 21.02 27.51 -35.27
C LEU A 582 20.07 28.70 -35.25
N SER A 583 19.29 28.83 -34.17
CA SER A 583 18.51 30.04 -33.94
C SER A 583 19.44 31.25 -33.70
N PRO A 584 18.95 32.47 -33.96
CA PRO A 584 19.74 33.70 -33.77
C PRO A 584 20.28 33.88 -32.33
N ASP A 585 19.57 33.34 -31.33
CA ASP A 585 19.98 33.36 -29.93
C ASP A 585 20.84 32.15 -29.50
N GLY A 586 21.10 31.21 -30.41
CA GLY A 586 21.90 30.01 -30.19
C GLY A 586 21.28 28.95 -29.28
N LYS A 587 20.02 29.13 -28.85
CA LYS A 587 19.36 28.19 -27.92
C LYS A 587 18.71 27.01 -28.60
N LEU A 588 18.37 27.14 -29.88
CA LEU A 588 17.68 26.12 -30.65
C LEU A 588 18.53 25.68 -31.85
N LEU A 589 18.40 24.40 -32.19
CA LEU A 589 18.99 23.80 -33.38
C LEU A 589 17.86 23.14 -34.19
N ALA A 590 17.73 23.50 -35.47
CA ALA A 590 16.85 22.82 -36.40
C ALA A 590 17.68 21.89 -37.30
N THR A 591 17.16 20.69 -37.55
CA THR A 591 17.81 19.67 -38.39
C THR A 591 16.82 19.09 -39.38
N GLY A 592 17.17 19.04 -40.67
CA GLY A 592 16.37 18.39 -41.72
C GLY A 592 16.92 17.01 -42.09
N ASP A 593 16.06 15.99 -42.12
CA ASP A 593 16.45 14.59 -42.37
C ASP A 593 16.03 14.06 -43.77
N MET A 594 16.44 12.82 -44.05
CA MET A 594 16.14 12.10 -45.30
C MET A 594 14.68 11.64 -45.42
N ASP A 595 13.94 11.52 -44.32
CA ASP A 595 12.54 11.09 -44.35
C ASP A 595 11.56 12.27 -44.53
N GLY A 596 12.09 13.49 -44.66
CA GLY A 596 11.28 14.70 -44.78
C GLY A 596 10.85 15.29 -43.45
N GLN A 597 11.46 14.85 -42.36
CA GLN A 597 11.22 15.39 -41.03
C GLN A 597 12.20 16.50 -40.70
N ILE A 598 11.70 17.45 -39.93
CA ILE A 598 12.51 18.52 -39.36
C ILE A 598 12.42 18.37 -37.85
N HIS A 599 13.56 18.25 -37.19
CA HIS A 599 13.64 18.16 -35.73
C HIS A 599 14.13 19.50 -35.18
N LEU A 600 13.49 19.94 -34.10
CA LEU A 600 13.90 21.13 -33.36
C LEU A 600 14.42 20.71 -31.99
N TRP A 601 15.62 21.15 -31.64
CA TRP A 601 16.33 20.75 -30.43
C TRP A 601 16.61 21.94 -29.54
N GLN A 602 16.52 21.72 -28.24
CA GLN A 602 17.02 22.65 -27.24
C GLN A 602 18.50 22.36 -26.94
N MET A 603 19.36 23.37 -27.06
CA MET A 603 20.81 23.18 -26.96
C MET A 603 21.31 23.00 -25.52
N ALA A 604 20.57 23.50 -24.52
CA ALA A 604 20.98 23.45 -23.12
C ALA A 604 21.00 22.01 -22.57
N ASP A 605 19.99 21.21 -22.90
CA ASP A 605 19.75 19.85 -22.39
C ASP A 605 19.72 18.78 -23.49
N ARG A 606 19.89 19.19 -24.76
CA ARG A 606 19.90 18.33 -25.96
C ARG A 606 18.59 17.57 -26.17
N LYS A 607 17.49 18.13 -25.68
CA LYS A 607 16.15 17.55 -25.83
C LYS A 607 15.55 17.89 -27.19
N ASN A 608 14.90 16.92 -27.82
CA ASN A 608 14.08 17.16 -29.01
C ASN A 608 12.75 17.79 -28.56
N LEU A 609 12.48 19.02 -29.00
CA LEU A 609 11.28 19.76 -28.64
C LEU A 609 10.11 19.41 -29.56
N LEU A 610 10.34 19.41 -30.88
CA LEU A 610 9.30 19.26 -31.89
C LEU A 610 9.81 18.49 -33.10
N ILE A 611 8.90 17.75 -33.73
CA ILE A 611 9.12 17.05 -34.99
C ILE A 611 8.08 17.53 -36.00
N PHE A 612 8.53 18.24 -37.03
CA PHE A 612 7.68 18.68 -38.14
C PHE A 612 7.72 17.63 -39.24
N LYS A 613 6.54 17.15 -39.67
CA LYS A 613 6.42 16.37 -40.91
C LYS A 613 6.43 17.35 -42.07
N GLY A 614 7.64 17.63 -42.55
CA GLY A 614 7.91 18.75 -43.43
C GLY A 614 7.56 18.46 -44.88
N HIS A 615 8.24 17.47 -45.47
CA HIS A 615 8.31 17.31 -46.92
C HIS A 615 8.10 15.85 -47.33
N GLU A 616 7.69 15.63 -48.58
CA GLU A 616 7.64 14.29 -49.16
C GLU A 616 9.03 13.90 -49.70
N GLY A 617 9.92 13.49 -48.80
CA GLY A 617 11.32 13.18 -49.11
C GLY A 617 12.30 14.19 -48.48
N TRP A 618 13.55 14.22 -48.94
CA TRP A 618 14.66 14.80 -48.19
C TRP A 618 14.47 16.30 -47.92
N VAL A 619 14.75 16.73 -46.69
CA VAL A 619 14.81 18.17 -46.34
C VAL A 619 16.23 18.67 -46.56
N TRP A 620 16.43 19.35 -47.68
CA TRP A 620 17.76 19.81 -48.10
C TRP A 620 18.21 21.08 -47.38
N THR A 621 17.27 21.90 -46.91
CA THR A 621 17.58 23.20 -46.34
C THR A 621 16.59 23.58 -45.25
N VAL A 622 17.10 24.14 -44.16
CA VAL A 622 16.33 24.81 -43.11
C VAL A 622 17.01 26.13 -42.74
N ALA A 623 16.22 27.15 -42.43
CA ALA A 623 16.73 28.46 -42.02
C ALA A 623 15.80 29.12 -40.99
N PHE A 624 16.35 29.67 -39.91
CA PHE A 624 15.59 30.48 -38.97
C PHE A 624 15.39 31.89 -39.53
N SER A 625 14.24 32.49 -39.24
CA SER A 625 14.04 33.93 -39.38
C SER A 625 14.91 34.69 -38.36
N PRO A 626 15.29 35.96 -38.64
CA PRO A 626 16.12 36.75 -37.73
C PRO A 626 15.51 36.99 -36.34
N ASP A 627 14.18 36.95 -36.23
CA ASP A 627 13.47 37.05 -34.95
C ASP A 627 13.39 35.72 -34.18
N GLY A 628 13.82 34.61 -34.79
CA GLY A 628 13.81 33.27 -34.20
C GLY A 628 12.42 32.66 -34.01
N GLN A 629 11.35 33.27 -34.56
CA GLN A 629 9.97 32.79 -34.37
C GLN A 629 9.47 31.89 -35.49
N THR A 630 10.06 32.01 -36.68
CA THR A 630 9.69 31.25 -37.87
C THR A 630 10.87 30.41 -38.36
N LEU A 631 10.58 29.18 -38.80
CA LEU A 631 11.54 28.33 -39.50
C LEU A 631 11.09 28.15 -40.95
N ALA A 632 11.97 28.38 -41.91
CA ALA A 632 11.77 28.02 -43.31
C ALA A 632 12.42 26.66 -43.60
N SER A 633 11.78 25.85 -44.43
CA SER A 633 12.34 24.59 -44.93
C SER A 633 12.11 24.43 -46.43
N GLY A 634 13.05 23.77 -47.11
CA GLY A 634 12.96 23.40 -48.52
C GLY A 634 13.30 21.92 -48.72
N GLY A 635 12.49 21.24 -49.52
CA GLY A 635 12.52 19.79 -49.66
C GLY A 635 12.68 19.27 -51.08
N HIS A 636 12.77 17.93 -51.17
CA HIS A 636 12.81 17.19 -52.42
C HIS A 636 11.53 17.38 -53.25
N ASP A 637 10.40 17.62 -52.60
CA ASP A 637 9.09 17.89 -53.19
C ASP A 637 8.98 19.23 -53.92
N GLY A 638 10.04 20.06 -53.91
CA GLY A 638 10.04 21.37 -54.56
C GLY A 638 9.30 22.46 -53.79
N LEU A 639 8.78 22.14 -52.59
CA LEU A 639 8.02 23.07 -51.78
C LEU A 639 8.93 23.82 -50.81
N ILE A 640 8.51 25.04 -50.48
CA ILE A 640 9.06 25.81 -49.35
C ILE A 640 7.98 25.90 -48.28
N LYS A 641 8.29 25.55 -47.04
CA LYS A 641 7.34 25.61 -45.91
C LYS A 641 7.85 26.54 -44.83
N LEU A 642 6.94 27.31 -44.25
CA LEU A 642 7.18 28.16 -43.10
C LEU A 642 6.49 27.57 -41.87
N TRP A 643 7.20 27.49 -40.76
CA TRP A 643 6.76 26.84 -39.53
C TRP A 643 6.80 27.82 -38.37
N ASN A 644 5.80 27.77 -37.50
CA ASN A 644 5.85 28.44 -36.23
C ASN A 644 6.64 27.58 -35.24
N ILE A 645 7.69 28.15 -34.64
CA ILE A 645 8.61 27.41 -33.77
C ILE A 645 7.98 27.06 -32.41
N GLN A 646 7.01 27.84 -31.93
CA GLN A 646 6.36 27.60 -30.63
C GLN A 646 5.26 26.55 -30.72
N THR A 647 4.44 26.60 -31.78
CA THR A 647 3.29 25.69 -31.93
C THR A 647 3.62 24.45 -32.75
N GLY A 648 4.63 24.54 -33.62
CA GLY A 648 4.99 23.50 -34.58
C GLY A 648 4.08 23.42 -35.80
N ASP A 649 3.14 24.34 -35.95
CA ASP A 649 2.23 24.38 -37.08
C ASP A 649 2.90 24.91 -38.35
N CYS A 650 2.50 24.36 -39.49
CA CYS A 650 2.87 24.89 -40.81
C CYS A 650 2.06 26.17 -41.08
N LEU A 651 2.72 27.32 -41.04
CA LEU A 651 2.12 28.62 -41.30
C LEU A 651 1.76 28.81 -42.77
N LYS A 652 2.68 28.43 -43.67
CA LYS A 652 2.50 28.56 -45.13
C LYS A 652 3.26 27.46 -45.86
N THR A 653 2.67 26.99 -46.96
CA THR A 653 3.34 26.19 -47.98
C THR A 653 3.38 27.01 -49.27
N LEU A 654 4.56 27.16 -49.85
CA LEU A 654 4.83 27.95 -51.04
C LEU A 654 5.29 27.01 -52.15
N ASP A 655 4.43 26.88 -53.15
CA ASP A 655 4.68 26.13 -54.37
C ASP A 655 5.18 27.11 -55.45
N LYS A 656 6.49 27.35 -55.45
CA LYS A 656 7.15 28.31 -56.35
C LYS A 656 8.13 27.66 -57.31
N HIS A 657 8.54 26.43 -57.01
CA HIS A 657 9.57 25.71 -57.74
C HIS A 657 9.01 24.40 -58.28
N THR A 658 9.49 24.00 -59.45
CA THR A 658 9.10 22.73 -60.10
C THR A 658 10.12 21.62 -59.87
N GLY A 659 11.20 21.92 -59.16
CA GLY A 659 12.26 20.99 -58.81
C GLY A 659 12.77 21.20 -57.38
N ILE A 660 13.72 20.35 -56.97
CA ILE A 660 14.27 20.30 -55.61
C ILE A 660 14.74 21.67 -55.13
N VAL A 661 14.29 22.09 -53.94
CA VAL A 661 14.77 23.32 -53.31
C VAL A 661 16.06 23.02 -52.55
N TRP A 662 17.18 23.55 -53.04
CA TRP A 662 18.51 23.30 -52.45
C TRP A 662 18.86 24.26 -51.33
N SER A 663 18.32 25.48 -51.38
CA SER A 663 18.69 26.52 -50.44
C SER A 663 17.53 27.48 -50.21
N VAL A 664 17.31 27.82 -48.94
CA VAL A 664 16.47 28.93 -48.50
C VAL A 664 17.25 29.82 -47.55
N SER A 665 17.04 31.14 -47.62
CA SER A 665 17.72 32.09 -46.74
C SER A 665 16.86 33.32 -46.50
N PHE A 666 16.71 33.71 -45.24
CA PHE A 666 16.04 34.95 -44.86
C PHE A 666 16.98 36.15 -45.03
N SER A 667 16.41 37.28 -45.44
CA SER A 667 17.07 38.57 -45.36
C SER A 667 17.32 38.96 -43.90
N PRO A 668 18.36 39.76 -43.60
CA PRO A 668 18.65 40.18 -42.22
C PRO A 668 17.52 40.98 -41.55
N ASP A 669 16.68 41.66 -42.34
CA ASP A 669 15.49 42.38 -41.86
C ASP A 669 14.26 41.48 -41.69
N GLY A 670 14.34 40.20 -42.09
CA GLY A 670 13.27 39.21 -42.01
C GLY A 670 12.13 39.40 -43.01
N GLN A 671 12.19 40.41 -43.88
CA GLN A 671 11.09 40.77 -44.80
C GLN A 671 11.12 39.98 -46.11
N THR A 672 12.20 39.28 -46.42
CA THR A 672 12.33 38.56 -47.69
C THR A 672 12.97 37.20 -47.44
N LEU A 673 12.44 36.18 -48.11
CA LEU A 673 13.01 34.84 -48.18
C LEU A 673 13.49 34.59 -49.61
N ALA A 674 14.79 34.35 -49.77
CA ALA A 674 15.37 33.90 -51.03
C ALA A 674 15.36 32.37 -51.08
N SER A 675 15.11 31.82 -52.27
CA SER A 675 15.10 30.38 -52.52
C SER A 675 15.74 30.05 -53.87
N GLY A 676 16.49 28.94 -53.90
CA GLY A 676 17.15 28.44 -55.11
C GLY A 676 16.84 26.96 -55.33
N SER A 677 16.47 26.61 -56.57
CA SER A 677 16.01 25.27 -56.92
C SER A 677 16.76 24.67 -58.11
N GLN A 678 16.65 23.34 -58.25
CA GLN A 678 17.10 22.57 -59.40
C GLN A 678 16.45 23.03 -60.71
N ASP A 679 15.29 23.68 -60.67
CA ASP A 679 14.61 24.24 -61.85
C ASP A 679 15.34 25.44 -62.48
N THR A 680 16.54 25.76 -61.98
CA THR A 680 17.42 26.85 -62.43
C THR A 680 16.90 28.25 -62.11
N LEU A 681 15.83 28.37 -61.31
CA LEU A 681 15.25 29.64 -60.89
C LEU A 681 15.68 30.01 -59.46
N ILE A 682 15.79 31.32 -59.26
CA ILE A 682 15.92 31.94 -57.94
C ILE A 682 14.66 32.75 -57.70
N CYS A 683 13.99 32.51 -56.57
CA CYS A 683 12.77 33.21 -56.18
C CYS A 683 13.01 34.02 -54.91
N GLY A 684 12.75 35.33 -54.98
CA GLY A 684 12.60 36.20 -53.81
C GLY A 684 11.13 36.26 -53.41
N ILE A 685 10.83 35.88 -52.17
CA ILE A 685 9.49 35.88 -51.60
C ILE A 685 9.45 36.99 -50.55
N ALA A 686 8.69 38.06 -50.81
CA ALA A 686 8.48 39.18 -49.89
C ALA A 686 7.11 39.08 -49.22
#